data_AF-A0A174HD32-F1
#
_entry.id   AF-A0A174HD32-F1
#
_cell.length_a   1.000
_cell.length_b   1.000
_cell.length_c   1.000
_cell.angle_alpha   90.00
_cell.angle_beta   90.00
_cell.angle_gamma   90.00
#
_symmetry.space_group_name_H-M   'P 1'
#
loop_
_entity.id
_entity.type
_entity.pdbx_description
1 polymer ?
#
loop_
_entity_poly.entity_id
_entity_poly.type
_entity_poly.pdbx_seq_one_letter_code
_entity_poly.pdbx_strand_id
1 'polypeptide(L)'
;MTMDVSLVIGGLKGILENLCDNYSDSIIGQVASTSRDYLKNRNVDSKIKEVASCLTGLKCRDDTLFLSDLQAAFSKDNLQKILKEIRKDDAFNMEEALRQKLGDLCETYYVENADKIIDSLVQMFFELTATNNPELEGRLFFNRLSRNQQEIKTLLVTELLEIKNELSFISEVSYGLRKSDSERVYTENGTVVGDDEDLFAWNLKFYQTKGLFGSNEKRKAEVEELTKYWRKERELYPGWYIAPVTKREILKSYTRDESLLWKTTGMSIQEKIDFAFELVWRYETGFIVFSKILQNHIFELWKEYKDNGDWSLQDKNKKWFYIGQSLLREYREDMNWNSWQKVFDVMKKSADIMETGNEELEMEFIDCLFFKMQISDVRDKIQQFSCVNNRYALRLHKVGLMAECGLLESAYSELKALIDELEEAITNMPREKNKDFVQCGSILSGAYELLAFVIQGLYPFDKNEELHTTWNRIEEYSRFFDFAKEKNQWNNNLYNYYCKHKEEPFEINREIKTIIWGSNGFCEIYSFYRVLTRIAMPLHLGMTRFLPHQEIEFVNALIINTPSLGFFMCMRSGNNKVVKSIISRKNCINVGFDICRKLFDYAFKCIEQNIESISVNTERGNAYTHLLNNGLEILRRLVSVSSLVQQKKLLTLMCKLIDTDIVHEYRVMDKWIHQILCIIDENIKSQYLNEILLSSTKNRTHIGEDRSIDPFDVISDSTLAKKYYEKANIDSTIVDDLIKCASESDEDYWAIIPRLNKLREWSLLSDEQLVDLRELIWKNVNADTGLPNFKEYYAAVYLKWPSPEEIDVKDLVRSYIMDNKSDDNLKSRGLGAVTMGGARIFEELQCINYLYPDLLKIADIEIIFYRFIEYWEIGRSRFDDNEHRDFYYDEFYDRYQALERVIGSFSFEIDQMNSDLVVSLLKMFDEMSEYGINTLESRALLFSKERIEAELGENIIDQFYSDDKNKIADATNAAEHIILKWPELDTAKELLIEQIRLIRYGKQPGLQMFYISIHNLAYMGVLDLSDEILMPLDKALLECAEHTAYEKIKECTEKEIKSTINLRSACARTAFQIDKCISEKPDAPVLKGIEKWKEICIGRLSNNEFVEVKRQWLL
;
A
#
# COMPACT_ATOMS: atom_id res chain seq x y z
N MET A 1 -18.55 37.23 45.14
CA MET A 1 -19.79 36.93 44.40
C MET A 1 -19.35 36.39 43.05
N THR A 2 -20.07 35.44 42.47
CA THR A 2 -19.74 34.89 41.14
C THR A 2 -20.43 35.72 40.08
N MET A 3 -19.66 36.26 39.13
CA MET A 3 -20.14 37.05 37.99
C MET A 3 -21.19 36.26 37.20
N ASP A 4 -22.33 36.87 36.88
CA ASP A 4 -23.34 36.24 36.02
C ASP A 4 -22.77 36.16 34.60
N VAL A 5 -22.42 34.94 34.20
CA VAL A 5 -21.81 34.60 32.91
C VAL A 5 -22.63 35.16 31.74
N SER A 6 -23.94 35.33 31.91
CA SER A 6 -24.81 35.91 30.88
C SER A 6 -24.54 37.40 30.59
N LEU A 7 -24.13 38.19 31.59
CA LEU A 7 -23.80 39.61 31.45
C LEU A 7 -22.44 39.82 30.76
N VAL A 8 -21.47 38.96 31.07
CA VAL A 8 -20.13 38.94 30.44
C VAL A 8 -20.21 38.57 28.97
N ILE A 9 -21.03 37.56 28.67
CA ILE A 9 -21.34 37.11 27.30
C ILE A 9 -22.04 38.22 26.52
N GLY A 10 -23.00 38.94 27.15
CA GLY A 10 -23.66 40.09 26.53
C GLY A 10 -22.71 41.24 26.17
N GLY A 11 -21.75 41.54 27.06
CA GLY A 11 -20.72 42.57 26.82
C GLY A 11 -19.72 42.20 25.71
N LEU A 12 -19.22 40.96 25.72
CA LEU A 12 -18.30 40.45 24.69
C LEU A 12 -18.97 40.37 23.31
N LYS A 13 -20.26 40.03 23.27
CA LYS A 13 -21.05 40.00 22.02
C LYS A 13 -21.19 41.39 21.41
N GLY A 14 -21.42 42.43 22.22
CA GLY A 14 -21.44 43.83 21.76
C GLY A 14 -20.08 44.33 21.26
N ILE A 15 -18.98 43.87 21.86
CA ILE A 15 -17.61 44.19 21.40
C ILE A 15 -17.32 43.52 20.05
N LEU A 16 -17.75 42.26 19.86
CA LEU A 16 -17.61 41.49 18.62
C LEU A 16 -18.46 42.04 17.47
N GLU A 17 -19.72 42.42 17.74
CA GLU A 17 -20.59 43.08 16.75
C GLU A 17 -19.97 44.41 16.28
N ASN A 18 -19.37 45.18 17.20
CA ASN A 18 -18.69 46.43 16.87
C ASN A 18 -17.39 46.24 16.06
N LEU A 19 -16.63 45.16 16.31
CA LEU A 19 -15.40 44.86 15.57
C LEU A 19 -15.70 44.40 14.13
N CYS A 20 -16.79 43.64 13.95
CA CYS A 20 -17.24 43.14 12.64
C CYS A 20 -17.89 44.22 11.78
N ASP A 21 -18.76 45.06 12.35
CA ASP A 21 -19.40 46.18 11.62
C ASP A 21 -18.35 47.10 10.97
N ASN A 22 -17.26 47.39 11.67
CA ASN A 22 -16.22 48.32 11.23
C ASN A 22 -15.23 47.72 10.23
N TYR A 23 -15.14 46.39 10.14
CA TYR A 23 -14.35 45.71 9.11
C TYR A 23 -15.12 45.61 7.78
N SER A 24 -16.47 45.58 7.85
CA SER A 24 -17.35 45.44 6.69
C SER A 24 -17.44 46.69 5.79
N ASP A 25 -17.11 47.87 6.31
CA ASP A 25 -17.28 49.14 5.59
C ASP A 25 -16.20 49.44 4.52
N SER A 26 -15.19 48.59 4.30
CA SER A 26 -14.14 48.93 3.32
C SER A 26 -13.82 47.98 2.19
N ILE A 27 -14.25 46.70 2.12
CA ILE A 27 -14.10 45.91 0.88
C ILE A 27 -15.20 44.82 0.86
N ILE A 28 -15.90 44.69 -0.28
CA ILE A 28 -16.86 43.63 -0.65
C ILE A 28 -18.31 43.78 -0.11
N GLY A 29 -19.09 44.63 -0.79
CA GLY A 29 -20.55 44.69 -0.67
C GLY A 29 -21.31 43.42 -1.13
N GLN A 30 -20.61 42.31 -1.38
CA GLN A 30 -21.18 41.02 -1.81
C GLN A 30 -21.02 39.87 -0.80
N VAL A 31 -20.28 40.07 0.30
CA VAL A 31 -20.05 39.02 1.35
C VAL A 31 -20.85 39.31 2.63
N ALA A 32 -21.49 40.49 2.73
CA ALA A 32 -22.24 40.90 3.92
C ALA A 32 -23.49 40.05 4.23
N SER A 33 -24.02 39.27 3.26
CA SER A 33 -25.10 38.30 3.53
C SER A 33 -24.56 37.02 4.18
N THR A 34 -23.43 36.50 3.69
CA THR A 34 -22.81 35.25 4.16
C THR A 34 -22.25 35.38 5.59
N SER A 35 -21.68 36.53 5.94
CA SER A 35 -21.19 36.78 7.31
C SER A 35 -22.31 36.93 8.34
N ARG A 36 -23.49 37.46 7.95
CA ARG A 36 -24.67 37.52 8.82
C ARG A 36 -25.28 36.15 9.10
N ASP A 37 -25.23 35.24 8.13
CA ASP A 37 -25.70 33.86 8.30
C ASP A 37 -24.69 32.96 9.03
N TYR A 38 -23.39 33.25 8.94
CA TYR A 38 -22.38 32.54 9.74
C TYR A 38 -22.49 32.87 11.24
N LEU A 39 -22.87 34.10 11.61
CA LEU A 39 -23.14 34.50 13.00
C LEU A 39 -24.35 33.77 13.62
N LYS A 40 -25.21 33.14 12.82
CA LYS A 40 -26.32 32.29 13.29
C LYS A 40 -25.91 30.84 13.55
N ASN A 41 -24.71 30.40 13.15
CA ASN A 41 -24.32 28.98 13.20
C ASN A 41 -23.13 28.70 14.13
N ARG A 42 -23.49 28.12 15.30
CA ARG A 42 -22.76 27.25 16.28
C ARG A 42 -21.29 27.48 16.67
N ASN A 43 -20.42 28.18 15.93
CA ASN A 43 -18.99 28.30 16.28
C ASN A 43 -18.62 29.57 17.06
N VAL A 44 -19.45 30.62 17.02
CA VAL A 44 -19.21 31.87 17.78
C VAL A 44 -19.58 31.70 19.26
N ASP A 45 -20.68 31.02 19.56
CA ASP A 45 -21.09 30.70 20.94
C ASP A 45 -20.09 29.79 21.67
N SER A 46 -19.41 28.90 20.94
CA SER A 46 -18.37 28.01 21.48
C SER A 46 -17.16 28.80 21.96
N LYS A 47 -16.64 29.72 21.12
CA LYS A 47 -15.47 30.54 21.44
C LYS A 47 -15.78 31.65 22.45
N ILE A 48 -16.99 32.22 22.42
CA ILE A 48 -17.47 33.15 23.46
C ILE A 48 -17.53 32.44 24.83
N LYS A 49 -17.98 31.17 24.86
CA LYS A 49 -17.94 30.36 26.08
C LYS A 49 -16.51 30.04 26.54
N GLU A 50 -15.58 29.85 25.61
CA GLU A 50 -14.17 29.61 25.91
C GLU A 50 -13.50 30.86 26.53
N VAL A 51 -13.68 32.04 25.95
CA VAL A 51 -13.21 33.33 26.50
C VAL A 51 -13.91 33.66 27.83
N ALA A 52 -15.23 33.40 27.93
CA ALA A 52 -15.95 33.55 29.19
C ALA A 52 -15.42 32.61 30.28
N SER A 53 -15.03 31.37 29.92
CA SER A 53 -14.42 30.43 30.86
C SER A 53 -13.05 30.92 31.38
N CYS A 54 -12.24 31.55 30.52
CA CYS A 54 -10.97 32.15 30.93
C CYS A 54 -11.13 33.32 31.92
N LEU A 55 -12.26 34.04 31.86
CA LEU A 55 -12.59 35.16 32.74
C LEU A 55 -13.19 34.72 34.09
N THR A 56 -13.73 33.50 34.21
CA THR A 56 -14.29 32.98 35.47
C THR A 56 -13.25 32.77 36.59
N GLY A 57 -11.96 32.87 36.28
CA GLY A 57 -10.85 32.73 37.24
C GLY A 57 -10.37 34.04 37.89
N LEU A 58 -10.89 35.21 37.52
CA LEU A 58 -10.44 36.51 38.04
C LEU A 58 -11.21 36.89 39.32
N LYS A 59 -10.51 37.11 40.43
CA LYS A 59 -11.09 37.69 41.67
C LYS A 59 -10.94 39.21 41.63
N CYS A 60 -11.95 39.94 41.15
CA CYS A 60 -12.01 41.40 41.31
C CYS A 60 -12.66 41.79 42.65
N ARG A 61 -12.30 42.96 43.18
CA ARG A 61 -12.81 43.46 44.47
C ARG A 61 -14.21 44.11 44.37
N ASP A 62 -14.69 44.45 43.17
CA ASP A 62 -16.00 45.06 42.94
C ASP A 62 -16.53 44.76 41.51
N ASP A 63 -17.49 43.84 41.40
CA ASP A 63 -17.87 43.19 40.12
C ASP A 63 -18.59 44.13 39.12
N THR A 64 -19.23 45.20 39.60
CA THR A 64 -19.98 46.16 38.76
C THR A 64 -19.12 47.24 38.12
N LEU A 65 -17.98 47.60 38.74
CA LEU A 65 -17.04 48.59 38.20
C LEU A 65 -16.19 47.98 37.07
N PHE A 66 -15.66 46.77 37.29
CA PHE A 66 -14.80 46.08 36.32
C PHE A 66 -15.49 45.88 34.95
N LEU A 67 -16.75 45.47 34.91
CA LEU A 67 -17.50 45.27 33.66
C LEU A 67 -17.82 46.58 32.93
N SER A 68 -18.11 47.65 33.68
CA SER A 68 -18.32 48.99 33.12
C SER A 68 -17.03 49.55 32.53
N ASP A 69 -15.91 49.36 33.21
CA ASP A 69 -14.59 49.81 32.79
C ASP A 69 -14.09 49.02 31.56
N LEU A 70 -14.38 47.72 31.48
CA LEU A 70 -14.07 46.88 30.30
C LEU A 70 -14.92 47.27 29.07
N GLN A 71 -16.20 47.54 29.25
CA GLN A 71 -17.09 48.01 28.18
C GLN A 71 -16.72 49.43 27.70
N ALA A 72 -16.27 50.29 28.61
CA ALA A 72 -15.76 51.61 28.27
C ALA A 72 -14.40 51.53 27.56
N ALA A 73 -13.49 50.68 28.02
CA ALA A 73 -12.19 50.44 27.41
C ALA A 73 -12.33 49.97 25.97
N PHE A 74 -13.05 48.87 25.73
CA PHE A 74 -13.24 48.28 24.40
C PHE A 74 -14.50 48.78 23.68
N SER A 75 -14.86 50.05 23.88
CA SER A 75 -15.97 50.69 23.16
C SER A 75 -15.72 50.73 21.65
N LYS A 76 -16.80 50.84 20.86
CA LYS A 76 -16.74 50.92 19.39
C LYS A 76 -15.77 52.02 18.92
N ASP A 77 -15.82 53.19 19.56
CA ASP A 77 -15.01 54.35 19.18
C ASP A 77 -13.52 54.12 19.48
N ASN A 78 -13.19 53.51 20.62
CA ASN A 78 -11.81 53.20 20.99
C ASN A 78 -11.19 52.15 20.05
N LEU A 79 -11.93 51.09 19.73
CA LEU A 79 -11.47 50.05 18.80
C LEU A 79 -11.35 50.57 17.37
N GLN A 80 -12.27 51.43 16.92
CA GLN A 80 -12.14 52.11 15.61
C GLN A 80 -10.88 52.97 15.52
N LYS A 81 -10.54 53.68 16.60
CA LYS A 81 -9.35 54.51 16.65
C LYS A 81 -8.08 53.66 16.57
N ILE A 82 -8.00 52.58 17.34
CA ILE A 82 -6.88 51.63 17.31
C ILE A 82 -6.75 51.02 15.90
N LEU A 83 -7.85 50.52 15.32
CA LEU A 83 -7.84 49.92 13.99
C LEU A 83 -7.41 50.91 12.88
N LYS A 84 -7.79 52.19 12.97
CA LYS A 84 -7.34 53.23 12.03
C LYS A 84 -5.87 53.58 12.20
N GLU A 85 -5.33 53.48 13.41
CA GLU A 85 -3.92 53.75 13.68
C GLU A 85 -3.04 52.59 13.23
N ILE A 86 -3.36 51.34 13.59
CA ILE A 86 -2.54 50.17 13.21
C ILE A 86 -2.56 49.90 11.69
N ARG A 87 -3.59 50.33 10.97
CA ARG A 87 -3.65 50.23 9.49
C ARG A 87 -2.61 51.10 8.78
N LYS A 88 -2.00 52.07 9.49
CA LYS A 88 -0.90 52.90 8.96
C LYS A 88 0.46 52.22 9.14
N ASP A 89 0.52 51.21 9.98
CA ASP A 89 1.74 50.45 10.25
C ASP A 89 1.92 49.35 9.19
N ASP A 90 3.18 49.03 8.91
CA ASP A 90 3.52 47.90 8.04
C ASP A 90 2.96 46.59 8.63
N ALA A 91 2.58 45.64 7.77
CA ALA A 91 2.02 44.35 8.18
C ALA A 91 2.92 43.63 9.20
N PHE A 92 4.24 43.81 9.10
CA PHE A 92 5.17 43.26 10.08
C PHE A 92 4.99 43.87 11.49
N ASN A 93 4.67 45.16 11.63
CA ASN A 93 4.58 45.80 12.95
C ASN A 93 3.17 45.80 13.55
N MET A 94 2.18 45.29 12.81
CA MET A 94 0.76 45.42 13.14
C MET A 94 0.35 44.63 14.40
N GLU A 95 0.95 43.46 14.67
CA GLU A 95 0.69 42.68 15.90
C GLU A 95 1.13 43.43 17.15
N GLU A 96 2.33 43.98 17.11
CA GLU A 96 2.98 44.65 18.24
C GLU A 96 2.32 46.01 18.50
N ALA A 97 2.00 46.75 17.43
CA ALA A 97 1.20 47.97 17.52
C ALA A 97 -0.19 47.69 18.12
N LEU A 98 -0.86 46.61 17.70
CA LEU A 98 -2.16 46.22 18.26
C LEU A 98 -2.05 45.87 19.75
N ARG A 99 -1.07 45.05 20.13
CA ARG A 99 -0.82 44.67 21.53
C ARG A 99 -0.52 45.88 22.40
N GLN A 100 0.37 46.75 21.94
CA GLN A 100 0.75 47.96 22.66
C GLN A 100 -0.45 48.90 22.85
N LYS A 101 -1.23 49.13 21.81
CA LYS A 101 -2.42 50.01 21.88
C LYS A 101 -3.52 49.43 22.76
N LEU A 102 -3.72 48.12 22.74
CA LEU A 102 -4.64 47.45 23.65
C LEU A 102 -4.13 47.50 25.10
N GLY A 103 -2.81 47.41 25.31
CA GLY A 103 -2.14 47.61 26.60
C GLY A 103 -2.35 49.01 27.15
N ASP A 104 -2.02 50.04 26.37
CA ASP A 104 -2.22 51.46 26.73
C ASP A 104 -3.69 51.76 27.07
N LEU A 105 -4.61 51.13 26.33
CA LEU A 105 -6.05 51.24 26.57
C LEU A 105 -6.46 50.57 27.88
N CYS A 106 -5.92 49.39 28.18
CA CYS A 106 -6.18 48.70 29.45
C CYS A 106 -5.63 49.47 30.64
N GLU A 107 -4.45 50.10 30.52
CA GLU A 107 -3.88 50.96 31.56
C GLU A 107 -4.74 52.22 31.79
N THR A 108 -5.22 52.86 30.71
CA THR A 108 -6.05 54.07 30.78
C THR A 108 -7.37 53.82 31.53
N TYR A 109 -7.91 52.61 31.43
CA TYR A 109 -9.16 52.20 32.06
C TYR A 109 -8.95 51.29 33.31
N TYR A 110 -7.73 51.23 33.84
CA TYR A 110 -7.38 50.47 35.05
C TYR A 110 -7.80 48.98 35.04
N VAL A 111 -7.68 48.31 33.89
CA VAL A 111 -8.04 46.90 33.73
C VAL A 111 -6.94 45.99 34.32
N GLU A 112 -7.22 45.31 35.43
CA GLU A 112 -6.30 44.35 36.05
C GLU A 112 -6.21 43.02 35.25
N ASN A 113 -5.01 42.41 35.16
CA ASN A 113 -4.71 41.16 34.42
C ASN A 113 -5.05 41.20 32.92
N ALA A 114 -4.76 42.32 32.26
CA ALA A 114 -5.09 42.58 30.86
C ALA A 114 -4.41 41.64 29.84
N ASP A 115 -3.27 41.04 30.16
CA ASP A 115 -2.45 40.27 29.21
C ASP A 115 -3.22 39.14 28.52
N LYS A 116 -3.98 38.34 29.28
CA LYS A 116 -4.79 37.23 28.73
C LYS A 116 -5.93 37.72 27.84
N ILE A 117 -6.48 38.89 28.13
CA ILE A 117 -7.55 39.52 27.36
C ILE A 117 -6.97 40.06 26.04
N ILE A 118 -5.83 40.72 26.12
CA ILE A 118 -5.09 41.24 24.96
C ILE A 118 -4.70 40.08 24.04
N ASP A 119 -4.15 38.99 24.58
CA ASP A 119 -3.79 37.78 23.80
C ASP A 119 -4.99 37.22 23.02
N SER A 120 -6.13 37.09 23.70
CA SER A 120 -7.35 36.56 23.10
C SER A 120 -7.90 37.48 22.00
N LEU A 121 -7.89 38.80 22.22
CA LEU A 121 -8.32 39.80 21.25
C LEU A 121 -7.41 39.84 20.02
N VAL A 122 -6.11 39.75 20.25
CA VAL A 122 -5.10 39.73 19.18
C VAL A 122 -5.26 38.47 18.35
N GLN A 123 -5.39 37.29 18.98
CA GLN A 123 -5.61 36.04 18.27
C GLN A 123 -6.90 36.06 17.42
N MET A 124 -7.99 36.60 17.96
CA MET A 124 -9.22 36.78 17.20
C MET A 124 -9.06 37.74 16.01
N PHE A 125 -8.32 38.83 16.16
CA PHE A 125 -8.03 39.75 15.06
C PHE A 125 -7.30 39.05 13.90
N PHE A 126 -6.37 38.14 14.19
CA PHE A 126 -5.67 37.35 13.18
C PHE A 126 -6.57 36.34 12.48
N GLU A 127 -7.41 35.62 13.22
CA GLU A 127 -8.35 34.65 12.62
C GLU A 127 -9.38 35.32 11.71
N LEU A 128 -9.85 36.51 12.10
CA LEU A 128 -10.72 37.32 11.25
C LEU A 128 -10.00 37.88 10.02
N THR A 129 -8.71 38.20 10.15
CA THR A 129 -7.88 38.65 9.02
C THR A 129 -7.61 37.49 8.05
N ALA A 130 -7.31 36.28 8.56
CA ALA A 130 -7.13 35.06 7.78
C ALA A 130 -8.35 34.73 6.90
N THR A 131 -9.54 34.89 7.47
CA THR A 131 -10.78 34.55 6.77
C THR A 131 -11.14 35.58 5.69
N ASN A 132 -10.73 36.84 5.85
CA ASN A 132 -11.20 37.96 5.01
C ASN A 132 -10.12 38.58 4.11
N ASN A 133 -8.83 38.36 4.38
CA ASN A 133 -7.70 38.87 3.59
C ASN A 133 -6.48 37.92 3.68
N PRO A 134 -6.47 36.83 2.89
CA PRO A 134 -5.43 35.79 2.92
C PRO A 134 -4.01 36.32 2.59
N GLU A 135 -3.92 37.40 1.82
CA GLU A 135 -2.62 38.01 1.48
C GLU A 135 -1.99 38.71 2.68
N LEU A 136 -2.80 39.44 3.46
CA LEU A 136 -2.35 40.07 4.70
C LEU A 136 -2.04 39.02 5.78
N GLU A 137 -2.82 37.94 5.84
CA GLU A 137 -2.54 36.78 6.70
C GLU A 137 -1.17 36.17 6.40
N GLY A 138 -0.87 35.89 5.12
CA GLY A 138 0.42 35.33 4.72
C GLY A 138 1.58 36.17 5.24
N ARG A 139 1.48 37.51 5.12
CA ARG A 139 2.51 38.44 5.61
C ARG A 139 2.65 38.45 7.14
N LEU A 140 1.53 38.40 7.87
CA LEU A 140 1.51 38.37 9.33
C LEU A 140 2.04 37.03 9.87
N PHE A 141 1.71 35.92 9.20
CA PHE A 141 2.19 34.58 9.51
C PHE A 141 3.71 34.47 9.35
N PHE A 142 4.27 35.01 8.26
CA PHE A 142 5.72 35.04 8.05
C PHE A 142 6.46 35.80 9.16
N ASN A 143 5.87 36.86 9.72
CA ASN A 143 6.49 37.55 10.86
C ASN A 143 6.44 36.71 12.15
N ARG A 144 5.28 36.11 12.48
CA ARG A 144 5.19 35.19 13.63
C ARG A 144 6.21 34.06 13.52
N LEU A 145 6.40 33.53 12.31
CA LEU A 145 7.41 32.51 12.04
C LEU A 145 8.84 33.05 12.22
N SER A 146 9.16 34.25 11.71
CA SER A 146 10.49 34.85 11.88
C SER A 146 10.79 35.21 13.32
N ARG A 147 9.80 35.69 14.08
CA ARG A 147 9.93 36.06 15.49
C ARG A 147 10.10 34.81 16.36
N ASN A 148 9.33 33.74 16.12
CA ASN A 148 9.55 32.44 16.76
C ASN A 148 10.93 31.89 16.42
N GLN A 149 11.39 32.00 15.18
CA GLN A 149 12.76 31.62 14.80
C GLN A 149 13.81 32.47 15.53
N GLN A 150 13.57 33.77 15.72
CA GLN A 150 14.51 34.69 16.36
C GLN A 150 14.52 34.53 17.89
N GLU A 151 13.39 34.23 18.52
CA GLU A 151 13.29 33.84 19.93
C GLU A 151 13.95 32.49 20.16
N ILE A 152 13.69 31.48 19.33
CA ILE A 152 14.38 30.19 19.37
C ILE A 152 15.89 30.38 19.17
N LYS A 153 16.31 31.27 18.27
CA LYS A 153 17.73 31.57 18.02
C LYS A 153 18.36 32.32 19.19
N THR A 154 17.62 33.22 19.85
CA THR A 154 18.09 33.93 21.05
C THR A 154 18.18 32.98 22.25
N LEU A 155 17.18 32.11 22.44
CA LEU A 155 17.19 31.03 23.43
C LEU A 155 18.36 30.07 23.18
N LEU A 156 18.55 29.62 21.95
CA LEU A 156 19.69 28.77 21.55
C LEU A 156 21.02 29.49 21.76
N VAL A 157 21.14 30.78 21.44
CA VAL A 157 22.38 31.54 21.65
C VAL A 157 22.65 31.76 23.12
N THR A 158 21.62 31.97 23.94
CA THR A 158 21.73 32.14 25.39
C THR A 158 22.09 30.82 26.06
N GLU A 159 21.41 29.73 25.71
CA GLU A 159 21.76 28.37 26.12
C GLU A 159 23.15 27.96 25.62
N LEU A 160 23.55 28.32 24.40
CA LEU A 160 24.90 28.07 23.89
C LEU A 160 25.96 28.92 24.57
N LEU A 161 25.63 30.13 25.04
CA LEU A 161 26.51 30.97 25.85
C LEU A 161 26.65 30.42 27.28
N GLU A 162 25.57 29.92 27.86
CA GLU A 162 25.57 29.20 29.15
C GLU A 162 26.38 27.89 29.03
N ILE A 163 26.13 27.08 28.00
CA ILE A 163 26.89 25.87 27.68
C ILE A 163 28.36 26.19 27.38
N LYS A 164 28.67 27.31 26.72
CA LYS A 164 30.06 27.74 26.45
C LYS A 164 30.76 28.21 27.71
N ASN A 165 30.07 28.92 28.60
CA ASN A 165 30.60 29.34 29.89
C ASN A 165 30.81 28.11 30.80
N GLU A 166 29.88 27.15 30.80
CA GLU A 166 30.05 25.86 31.47
C GLU A 166 31.18 25.02 30.84
N LEU A 167 31.30 24.98 29.51
CA LEU A 167 32.39 24.29 28.81
C LEU A 167 33.75 24.94 29.06
N SER A 168 33.81 26.27 29.21
CA SER A 168 35.05 26.96 29.58
C SER A 168 35.48 26.60 31.00
N PHE A 169 34.53 26.42 31.92
CA PHE A 169 34.75 25.92 33.28
C PHE A 169 35.13 24.42 33.30
N ILE A 170 34.59 23.63 32.37
CA ILE A 170 34.89 22.19 32.21
C ILE A 170 36.25 21.95 31.51
N SER A 171 36.73 22.90 30.69
CA SER A 171 37.99 22.76 29.95
C SER A 171 39.25 22.82 30.83
N GLU A 172 39.16 23.36 32.05
CA GLU A 172 40.24 23.33 33.04
C GLU A 172 40.29 22.02 33.86
N VAL A 173 39.30 21.13 33.73
CA VAL A 173 39.25 19.83 34.41
C VAL A 173 39.27 18.70 33.38
N SER A 174 40.46 18.44 32.85
CA SER A 174 40.70 17.33 31.93
C SER A 174 40.65 15.96 32.63
N TYR A 175 40.07 14.98 31.93
CA TYR A 175 40.12 13.51 32.12
C TYR A 175 39.31 12.89 33.28
N GLY A 176 38.08 12.46 32.96
CA GLY A 176 37.33 11.47 33.74
C GLY A 176 35.92 11.21 33.20
N LEU A 177 35.73 10.05 32.56
CA LEU A 177 34.48 9.27 32.41
C LEU A 177 33.12 10.02 32.54
N ARG A 178 32.39 10.21 31.42
CA ARG A 178 30.96 10.54 31.48
C ARG A 178 30.16 9.29 31.84
N LYS A 179 29.70 9.26 33.10
CA LYS A 179 28.45 8.60 33.51
C LYS A 179 27.30 9.19 32.69
N SER A 180 26.41 8.33 32.23
CA SER A 180 25.11 8.71 31.66
C SER A 180 24.24 9.35 32.73
N ASP A 181 23.69 10.52 32.42
CA ASP A 181 22.58 11.11 33.16
C ASP A 181 21.34 10.22 33.03
N SER A 182 21.02 9.50 34.09
CA SER A 182 19.69 8.94 34.29
C SER A 182 19.38 8.93 35.77
N GLU A 183 18.92 10.08 36.28
CA GLU A 183 18.06 10.20 37.46
C GLU A 183 17.71 11.69 37.63
N ARG A 184 16.61 12.13 37.02
CA ARG A 184 15.79 13.19 37.61
C ARG A 184 14.49 12.53 38.04
N VAL A 185 14.50 12.07 39.29
CA VAL A 185 13.30 11.79 40.06
C VAL A 185 12.56 13.11 40.22
N TYR A 186 11.41 13.25 39.56
CA TYR A 186 10.41 14.23 39.96
C TYR A 186 9.68 13.65 41.18
N THR A 187 10.04 14.10 42.38
CA THR A 187 9.17 13.96 43.55
C THR A 187 8.28 15.18 43.63
N GLU A 188 7.02 15.06 43.20
CA GLU A 188 5.95 15.96 43.61
C GLU A 188 4.91 15.20 44.43
N ASN A 189 4.68 15.72 45.63
CA ASN A 189 3.64 15.40 46.61
C ASN A 189 3.76 14.04 47.31
N GLY A 190 4.21 14.14 48.56
CA GLY A 190 4.36 13.01 49.48
C GLY A 190 3.06 12.24 49.68
N THR A 191 3.11 10.96 49.32
CA THR A 191 2.49 9.88 50.07
C THR A 191 3.33 8.63 49.83
N VAL A 192 4.06 8.21 50.86
CA VAL A 192 4.86 6.97 50.85
C VAL A 192 3.92 5.79 51.02
N VAL A 193 3.95 4.85 50.07
CA VAL A 193 3.53 3.45 50.29
C VAL A 193 4.51 2.52 49.56
N GLY A 194 5.42 1.89 50.33
CA GLY A 194 6.01 0.58 50.04
C GLY A 194 7.47 0.50 49.57
N ASP A 195 8.31 -0.15 50.40
CA ASP A 195 9.71 -0.62 50.29
C ASP A 195 10.18 -1.35 48.98
N ASP A 196 9.78 -0.94 47.78
CA ASP A 196 10.02 -1.69 46.51
C ASP A 196 11.33 -1.34 45.73
N GLU A 197 12.17 -0.38 46.17
CA GLU A 197 13.37 0.06 45.40
C GLU A 197 14.41 -1.04 45.17
N ASP A 198 14.54 -2.01 46.08
CA ASP A 198 15.57 -3.06 46.02
C ASP A 198 15.13 -4.31 45.23
N LEU A 199 13.84 -4.41 44.85
CA LEU A 199 13.26 -5.56 44.15
C LEU A 199 13.56 -5.52 42.63
N PHE A 200 13.58 -4.32 42.05
CA PHE A 200 13.74 -4.07 40.62
C PHE A 200 15.15 -3.59 40.24
N ALA A 201 16.09 -3.60 41.19
CA ALA A 201 17.44 -3.11 40.99
C ALA A 201 18.26 -4.05 40.07
N TRP A 202 18.53 -3.60 38.84
CA TRP A 202 19.44 -4.28 37.91
C TRP A 202 20.45 -3.31 37.30
N ASN A 203 21.67 -3.34 37.84
CA ASN A 203 22.76 -2.43 37.48
C ASN A 203 23.71 -3.06 36.46
N LEU A 204 23.49 -2.73 35.19
CA LEU A 204 24.37 -3.11 34.07
C LEU A 204 25.54 -2.13 33.98
N LYS A 205 26.76 -2.63 33.75
CA LYS A 205 27.93 -1.78 33.51
C LYS A 205 28.61 -2.13 32.19
N PHE A 206 29.14 -1.10 31.55
CA PHE A 206 29.92 -1.27 30.35
C PHE A 206 31.30 -1.86 30.68
N TYR A 207 31.66 -2.97 30.04
CA TYR A 207 32.99 -3.58 30.16
C TYR A 207 33.82 -3.22 28.92
N GLN A 208 34.94 -2.52 29.11
CA GLN A 208 35.79 -2.08 28.01
C GLN A 208 36.78 -3.19 27.61
N THR A 209 36.71 -3.63 26.36
CA THR A 209 37.59 -4.65 25.76
C THR A 209 38.52 -4.00 24.73
N LYS A 210 39.68 -4.61 24.42
CA LYS A 210 40.42 -4.28 23.19
C LYS A 210 39.88 -5.04 21.97
N GLY A 211 39.05 -6.06 22.20
CA GLY A 211 38.34 -6.81 21.16
C GLY A 211 39.30 -7.47 20.18
N LEU A 212 38.99 -7.41 18.89
CA LEU A 212 39.78 -8.04 17.83
C LEU A 212 41.21 -7.49 17.68
N PHE A 213 41.51 -6.32 18.23
CA PHE A 213 42.84 -5.70 18.14
C PHE A 213 43.83 -6.21 19.20
N GLY A 214 43.39 -7.11 20.10
CA GLY A 214 44.25 -7.77 21.08
C GLY A 214 45.00 -8.99 20.54
N SER A 215 46.16 -9.31 21.15
CA SER A 215 46.82 -10.61 20.93
C SER A 215 45.88 -11.77 21.27
N ASN A 216 46.14 -12.98 20.77
CA ASN A 216 45.26 -14.12 21.03
C ASN A 216 45.14 -14.46 22.53
N GLU A 217 46.24 -14.35 23.28
CA GLU A 217 46.26 -14.51 24.75
C GLU A 217 45.38 -13.46 25.43
N LYS A 218 45.45 -12.21 24.97
CA LYS A 218 44.62 -11.12 25.49
C LYS A 218 43.14 -11.35 25.18
N ARG A 219 42.81 -11.81 23.96
CA ARG A 219 41.44 -12.15 23.58
C ARG A 219 40.87 -13.28 24.44
N LYS A 220 41.68 -14.31 24.75
CA LYS A 220 41.29 -15.39 25.66
C LYS A 220 40.99 -14.85 27.07
N ALA A 221 41.89 -14.02 27.62
CA ALA A 221 41.67 -13.39 28.93
C ALA A 221 40.41 -12.50 28.95
N GLU A 222 40.16 -11.74 27.89
CA GLU A 222 38.95 -10.93 27.73
C GLU A 222 37.68 -11.79 27.71
N VAL A 223 37.67 -12.93 27.00
CA VAL A 223 36.53 -13.86 27.01
C VAL A 223 36.27 -14.42 28.42
N GLU A 224 37.31 -14.83 29.14
CA GLU A 224 37.16 -15.36 30.49
C GLU A 224 36.61 -14.31 31.48
N GLU A 225 37.12 -13.08 31.41
CA GLU A 225 36.63 -11.97 32.25
C GLU A 225 35.19 -11.58 31.89
N LEU A 226 34.88 -11.43 30.59
CA LEU A 226 33.53 -11.14 30.13
C LEU A 226 32.54 -12.22 30.57
N THR A 227 32.89 -13.50 30.44
CA THR A 227 32.02 -14.61 30.84
C THR A 227 31.67 -14.53 32.33
N LYS A 228 32.68 -14.28 33.19
CA LYS A 228 32.46 -14.11 34.63
C LYS A 228 31.59 -12.88 34.93
N TYR A 229 31.86 -11.78 34.23
CA TYR A 229 31.16 -10.53 34.42
C TYR A 229 29.68 -10.63 33.99
N TRP A 230 29.41 -11.16 32.80
CA TRP A 230 28.05 -11.37 32.28
C TRP A 230 27.25 -12.37 33.10
N ARG A 231 27.89 -13.44 33.58
CA ARG A 231 27.26 -14.38 34.51
C ARG A 231 26.76 -13.67 35.77
N LYS A 232 27.56 -12.79 36.36
CA LYS A 232 27.16 -12.01 37.53
C LYS A 232 25.98 -11.09 37.21
N GLU A 233 25.96 -10.45 36.04
CA GLU A 233 24.82 -9.62 35.61
C GLU A 233 23.54 -10.44 35.44
N ARG A 234 23.62 -11.65 34.89
CA ARG A 234 22.47 -12.58 34.77
C ARG A 234 22.00 -13.10 36.13
N GLU A 235 22.90 -13.46 37.03
CA GLU A 235 22.56 -13.93 38.38
C GLU A 235 21.85 -12.83 39.19
N LEU A 236 22.18 -11.56 38.95
CA LEU A 236 21.50 -10.40 39.52
C LEU A 236 20.24 -9.97 38.76
N TYR A 237 19.85 -10.65 37.68
CA TYR A 237 18.64 -10.35 36.95
C TYR A 237 17.40 -10.53 37.85
N PRO A 238 16.54 -9.50 38.01
CA PRO A 238 15.38 -9.53 38.91
C PRO A 238 14.30 -10.54 38.58
N GLY A 239 14.32 -11.13 37.39
CA GLY A 239 13.36 -12.18 37.01
C GLY A 239 12.20 -11.71 36.13
N TRP A 240 12.25 -10.50 35.55
CA TRP A 240 11.22 -10.07 34.59
C TRP A 240 11.03 -11.10 33.49
N TYR A 241 9.78 -11.34 33.10
CA TYR A 241 9.51 -12.15 31.91
C TYR A 241 9.91 -11.41 30.62
N ILE A 242 9.67 -10.09 30.62
CA ILE A 242 10.16 -9.15 29.60
C ILE A 242 10.89 -8.04 30.33
N ALA A 243 12.21 -7.95 30.17
CA ALA A 243 13.01 -6.89 30.79
C ALA A 243 12.53 -5.50 30.28
N PRO A 244 12.48 -4.44 31.10
CA PRO A 244 12.05 -3.11 30.66
C PRO A 244 12.85 -2.58 29.46
N VAL A 245 12.19 -1.84 28.55
CA VAL A 245 12.81 -1.33 27.31
C VAL A 245 14.15 -0.63 27.51
N THR A 246 14.27 0.23 28.53
CA THR A 246 15.51 0.95 28.84
C THR A 246 16.65 0.01 29.24
N LYS A 247 16.35 -1.08 29.97
CA LYS A 247 17.34 -2.08 30.34
C LYS A 247 17.74 -2.93 29.14
N ARG A 248 16.82 -3.25 28.22
CA ARG A 248 17.14 -3.95 26.97
C ARG A 248 18.04 -3.11 26.07
N GLU A 249 17.78 -1.81 25.94
CA GLU A 249 18.63 -0.87 25.18
C GLU A 249 20.05 -0.77 25.75
N ILE A 250 20.19 -0.71 27.09
CA ILE A 250 21.50 -0.76 27.76
C ILE A 250 22.18 -2.10 27.52
N LEU A 251 21.47 -3.21 27.70
CA LEU A 251 22.01 -4.56 27.51
C LEU A 251 22.53 -4.75 26.08
N LYS A 252 21.77 -4.31 25.08
CA LYS A 252 22.18 -4.27 23.66
C LYS A 252 23.45 -3.45 23.49
N SER A 253 23.47 -2.22 23.99
CA SER A 253 24.63 -1.31 23.84
C SER A 253 25.91 -1.87 24.47
N TYR A 254 25.77 -2.64 25.55
CA TYR A 254 26.88 -3.25 26.31
C TYR A 254 27.20 -4.67 25.85
N THR A 255 26.42 -5.24 24.93
CA THR A 255 26.72 -6.52 24.30
C THR A 255 27.53 -6.25 23.05
N ARG A 256 28.86 -6.35 23.16
CA ARG A 256 29.81 -6.17 22.06
C ARG A 256 30.72 -7.38 21.94
N ASP A 257 31.47 -7.43 20.84
CA ASP A 257 32.52 -8.40 20.60
C ASP A 257 32.05 -9.87 20.46
N GLU A 258 30.86 -10.09 19.89
CA GLU A 258 30.36 -11.44 19.53
C GLU A 258 31.41 -12.27 18.76
N SER A 259 32.22 -11.59 17.94
CA SER A 259 33.30 -12.19 17.16
C SER A 259 34.41 -12.87 17.98
N LEU A 260 34.54 -12.56 19.28
CA LEU A 260 35.49 -13.23 20.16
C LEU A 260 35.19 -14.73 20.29
N LEU A 261 33.92 -15.14 20.12
CA LEU A 261 33.51 -16.54 20.19
C LEU A 261 34.26 -17.41 19.17
N TRP A 262 34.43 -16.92 17.93
CA TRP A 262 35.05 -17.69 16.84
C TRP A 262 36.43 -17.20 16.41
N LYS A 263 36.85 -15.98 16.77
CA LYS A 263 38.18 -15.46 16.43
C LYS A 263 39.25 -15.81 17.47
N THR A 264 38.87 -16.20 18.68
CA THR A 264 39.81 -16.55 19.75
C THR A 264 40.21 -18.02 19.67
N THR A 265 41.51 -18.29 19.58
CA THR A 265 42.07 -19.65 19.45
C THR A 265 42.65 -20.14 20.79
N GLY A 266 42.70 -21.46 21.02
CA GLY A 266 43.23 -22.03 22.28
C GLY A 266 42.24 -22.02 23.46
N MET A 267 40.96 -21.75 23.21
CA MET A 267 39.88 -21.98 24.17
C MET A 267 39.41 -23.44 24.09
N SER A 268 39.20 -24.06 25.24
CA SER A 268 38.50 -25.33 25.39
C SER A 268 37.05 -25.20 24.94
N ILE A 269 36.44 -26.34 24.59
CA ILE A 269 35.02 -26.38 24.19
C ILE A 269 34.09 -25.91 25.33
N GLN A 270 34.51 -26.11 26.59
CA GLN A 270 33.77 -25.67 27.76
C GLN A 270 33.82 -24.14 27.93
N GLU A 271 34.99 -23.52 27.78
CA GLU A 271 35.11 -22.05 27.83
C GLU A 271 34.24 -21.41 26.73
N LYS A 272 34.21 -22.03 25.54
CA LYS A 272 33.35 -21.57 24.44
C LYS A 272 31.86 -21.68 24.75
N ILE A 273 31.38 -22.81 25.27
CA ILE A 273 29.95 -22.99 25.55
C ILE A 273 29.49 -22.06 26.68
N ASP A 274 30.34 -21.84 27.69
CA ASP A 274 30.01 -20.94 28.81
C ASP A 274 29.90 -19.49 28.33
N PHE A 275 30.82 -19.05 27.47
CA PHE A 275 30.72 -17.72 26.85
C PHE A 275 29.52 -17.60 25.92
N ALA A 276 29.27 -18.61 25.07
CA ALA A 276 28.15 -18.64 24.15
C ALA A 276 26.80 -18.60 24.88
N PHE A 277 26.67 -19.31 26.01
CA PHE A 277 25.46 -19.29 26.82
C PHE A 277 25.15 -17.89 27.36
N GLU A 278 26.14 -17.21 27.96
CA GLU A 278 25.93 -15.85 28.49
C GLU A 278 25.66 -14.86 27.35
N LEU A 279 26.33 -15.02 26.19
CA LEU A 279 26.06 -14.21 24.99
C LEU A 279 24.61 -14.41 24.49
N VAL A 280 24.20 -15.66 24.27
CA VAL A 280 22.83 -15.99 23.82
C VAL A 280 21.80 -15.50 24.82
N TRP A 281 22.03 -15.67 26.12
CA TRP A 281 21.13 -15.14 27.16
C TRP A 281 20.93 -13.62 27.04
N ARG A 282 21.99 -12.85 26.76
CA ARG A 282 21.88 -11.41 26.51
C ARG A 282 21.07 -11.09 25.25
N TYR A 283 21.25 -11.86 24.17
CA TYR A 283 20.45 -11.66 22.94
C TYR A 283 18.98 -11.96 23.18
N GLU A 284 18.68 -13.02 23.94
CA GLU A 284 17.30 -13.39 24.31
C GLU A 284 16.63 -12.38 25.24
N THR A 285 17.37 -11.89 26.23
CA THR A 285 16.84 -10.97 27.24
C THR A 285 16.75 -9.53 26.71
N GLY A 286 17.69 -9.14 25.84
CA GLY A 286 17.73 -7.85 25.18
C GLY A 286 16.94 -7.76 23.88
N PHE A 287 16.38 -8.87 23.39
CA PHE A 287 15.72 -8.99 22.08
C PHE A 287 16.60 -8.47 20.93
N ILE A 288 17.84 -8.94 20.88
CA ILE A 288 18.84 -8.56 19.88
C ILE A 288 18.76 -9.53 18.69
N VAL A 289 18.77 -8.98 17.47
CA VAL A 289 18.77 -9.77 16.22
C VAL A 289 20.07 -10.56 16.08
N PHE A 290 19.99 -11.85 15.75
CA PHE A 290 21.19 -12.63 15.44
C PHE A 290 21.73 -12.28 14.06
N SER A 291 23.05 -12.08 13.96
CA SER A 291 23.71 -12.08 12.66
C SER A 291 23.77 -13.51 12.11
N LYS A 292 23.73 -13.69 10.78
CA LYS A 292 23.87 -15.02 10.19
C LYS A 292 25.19 -15.70 10.55
N ILE A 293 26.24 -14.88 10.75
CA ILE A 293 27.57 -15.32 11.19
C ILE A 293 27.48 -15.87 12.62
N LEU A 294 26.85 -15.14 13.55
CA LEU A 294 26.63 -15.59 14.92
C LEU A 294 25.82 -16.88 14.95
N GLN A 295 24.69 -16.94 14.25
CA GLN A 295 23.83 -18.14 14.19
C GLN A 295 24.61 -19.39 13.74
N ASN A 296 25.44 -19.26 12.69
CA ASN A 296 26.25 -20.38 12.20
C ASN A 296 27.30 -20.83 13.23
N HIS A 297 28.01 -19.90 13.87
CA HIS A 297 29.02 -20.26 14.86
C HIS A 297 28.41 -20.84 16.15
N ILE A 298 27.26 -20.35 16.57
CA ILE A 298 26.52 -20.91 17.70
C ILE A 298 26.05 -22.32 17.37
N PHE A 299 25.52 -22.57 16.16
CA PHE A 299 25.12 -23.91 15.73
C PHE A 299 26.29 -24.90 15.68
N GLU A 300 27.41 -24.53 15.06
CA GLU A 300 28.58 -25.41 14.99
C GLU A 300 29.13 -25.74 16.37
N LEU A 301 29.21 -24.76 17.28
CA LEU A 301 29.62 -24.99 18.67
C LEU A 301 28.62 -25.89 19.41
N TRP A 302 27.32 -25.63 19.27
CA TRP A 302 26.26 -26.41 19.91
C TRP A 302 26.30 -27.87 19.47
N LYS A 303 26.55 -28.11 18.17
CA LYS A 303 26.75 -29.45 17.61
C LYS A 303 28.04 -30.10 18.11
N GLU A 304 29.17 -29.40 18.03
CA GLU A 304 30.47 -29.92 18.49
C GLU A 304 30.44 -30.31 19.98
N TYR A 305 29.74 -29.51 20.81
CA TYR A 305 29.58 -29.79 22.23
C TYR A 305 28.76 -31.05 22.50
N LYS A 306 27.83 -31.42 21.60
CA LYS A 306 27.08 -32.67 21.74
C LYS A 306 27.99 -33.90 21.65
N ASP A 307 28.95 -33.86 20.73
CA ASP A 307 29.84 -34.99 20.46
C ASP A 307 31.06 -35.01 21.40
N ASN A 308 31.61 -33.84 21.75
CA ASN A 308 32.90 -33.71 22.44
C ASN A 308 32.82 -33.01 23.81
N GLY A 309 31.62 -32.60 24.24
CA GLY A 309 31.40 -31.90 25.49
C GLY A 309 31.42 -32.81 26.72
N ASP A 310 31.58 -32.20 27.90
CA ASP A 310 31.52 -32.89 29.18
C ASP A 310 30.09 -32.91 29.72
N TRP A 311 29.42 -34.05 29.55
CA TRP A 311 28.01 -34.29 29.93
C TRP A 311 27.81 -34.71 31.39
N SER A 312 28.87 -34.77 32.20
CA SER A 312 28.81 -35.26 33.58
C SER A 312 28.10 -34.33 34.57
N LEU A 313 27.92 -33.05 34.20
CA LEU A 313 27.34 -32.01 35.07
C LEU A 313 25.99 -31.51 34.54
N GLN A 314 24.94 -31.62 35.34
CA GLN A 314 23.58 -31.19 34.97
C GLN A 314 23.49 -29.72 34.51
N ASP A 315 24.21 -28.79 35.16
CA ASP A 315 24.18 -27.36 34.79
C ASP A 315 24.69 -27.10 33.36
N LYS A 316 25.70 -27.86 32.91
CA LYS A 316 26.26 -27.74 31.55
C LYS A 316 25.25 -28.19 30.50
N ASN A 317 24.51 -29.25 30.79
CA ASN A 317 23.48 -29.80 29.91
C ASN A 317 22.34 -28.77 29.72
N LYS A 318 21.97 -28.04 30.78
CA LYS A 318 20.94 -26.97 30.70
C LYS A 318 21.35 -25.79 29.82
N LYS A 319 22.61 -25.37 29.86
CA LYS A 319 23.14 -24.31 28.98
C LYS A 319 23.07 -24.71 27.52
N TRP A 320 23.49 -25.93 27.21
CA TRP A 320 23.41 -26.48 25.86
C TRP A 320 21.96 -26.54 25.36
N PHE A 321 21.03 -26.96 26.22
CA PHE A 321 19.61 -27.00 25.89
C PHE A 321 19.04 -25.61 25.58
N TYR A 322 19.33 -24.61 26.44
CA TYR A 322 18.89 -23.22 26.23
C TYR A 322 19.37 -22.65 24.90
N ILE A 323 20.64 -22.87 24.53
CA ILE A 323 21.19 -22.44 23.23
C ILE A 323 20.45 -23.14 22.07
N GLY A 324 20.11 -24.42 22.23
CA GLY A 324 19.32 -25.16 21.25
C GLY A 324 17.92 -24.57 21.03
N GLN A 325 17.25 -24.11 22.09
CA GLN A 325 15.94 -23.43 21.99
C GLN A 325 16.05 -22.11 21.23
N SER A 326 17.08 -21.31 21.52
CA SER A 326 17.37 -20.09 20.75
C SER A 326 17.59 -20.40 19.26
N LEU A 327 18.35 -21.45 18.94
CA LEU A 327 18.58 -21.87 17.56
C LEU A 327 17.28 -22.31 16.85
N LEU A 328 16.37 -23.00 17.55
CA LEU A 328 15.05 -23.34 16.99
C LEU A 328 14.26 -22.08 16.62
N ARG A 329 14.16 -21.13 17.54
CA ARG A 329 13.48 -19.85 17.30
C ARG A 329 14.09 -19.10 16.11
N GLU A 330 15.41 -18.99 16.06
CA GLU A 330 16.13 -18.36 14.95
C GLU A 330 15.87 -19.04 13.60
N TYR A 331 15.93 -20.38 13.53
CA TYR A 331 15.66 -21.10 12.29
C TYR A 331 14.19 -21.04 11.88
N ARG A 332 13.26 -20.92 12.84
CA ARG A 332 11.83 -20.70 12.57
C ARG A 332 11.60 -19.31 11.96
N GLU A 333 12.15 -18.26 12.56
CA GLU A 333 12.05 -16.88 12.04
C GLU A 333 12.71 -16.74 10.66
N ASP A 334 13.79 -17.48 10.40
CA ASP A 334 14.45 -17.57 9.09
C ASP A 334 13.66 -18.40 8.05
N MET A 335 12.61 -19.12 8.47
CA MET A 335 11.90 -20.16 7.68
C MET A 335 12.83 -21.28 7.16
N ASN A 336 13.90 -21.58 7.89
CA ASN A 336 14.84 -22.66 7.55
C ASN A 336 14.39 -23.98 8.19
N TRP A 337 13.35 -24.59 7.61
CA TRP A 337 12.73 -25.80 8.11
C TRP A 337 13.71 -26.98 8.24
N ASN A 338 14.70 -27.08 7.34
CA ASN A 338 15.67 -28.17 7.34
C ASN A 338 16.63 -28.06 8.54
N SER A 339 17.15 -26.87 8.82
CA SER A 339 18.00 -26.66 10.00
C SER A 339 17.18 -26.75 11.29
N TRP A 340 15.96 -26.20 11.29
CA TRP A 340 15.04 -26.31 12.42
C TRP A 340 14.80 -27.78 12.79
N GLN A 341 14.44 -28.64 11.81
CA GLN A 341 14.17 -30.05 12.05
C GLN A 341 15.39 -30.80 12.62
N LYS A 342 16.59 -30.53 12.08
CA LYS A 342 17.83 -31.14 12.57
C LYS A 342 18.10 -30.81 14.04
N VAL A 343 17.91 -29.55 14.44
CA VAL A 343 18.07 -29.14 15.84
C VAL A 343 16.96 -29.77 16.69
N PHE A 344 15.72 -29.75 16.21
CA PHE A 344 14.56 -30.25 16.93
C PHE A 344 14.68 -31.74 17.25
N ASP A 345 15.09 -32.57 16.28
CA ASP A 345 15.25 -34.02 16.47
C ASP A 345 16.29 -34.37 17.54
N VAL A 346 17.37 -33.57 17.63
CA VAL A 346 18.43 -33.74 18.63
C VAL A 346 17.97 -33.25 20.01
N MET A 347 17.26 -32.11 20.05
CA MET A 347 16.69 -31.54 21.26
C MET A 347 15.62 -32.44 21.86
N LYS A 348 14.73 -33.01 21.04
CA LYS A 348 13.64 -33.87 21.50
C LYS A 348 14.13 -35.15 22.16
N LYS A 349 15.23 -35.72 21.68
CA LYS A 349 15.92 -36.87 22.32
C LYS A 349 16.58 -36.53 23.65
N SER A 350 16.78 -35.24 23.91
CA SER A 350 17.44 -34.71 25.10
C SER A 350 16.49 -33.84 25.93
N ALA A 351 15.17 -34.02 25.78
CA ALA A 351 14.15 -33.18 26.40
C ALA A 351 14.11 -33.34 27.94
N ASP A 352 14.61 -34.46 28.46
CA ASP A 352 14.72 -34.78 29.88
C ASP A 352 15.81 -33.97 30.63
N ILE A 353 16.67 -33.23 29.90
CA ILE A 353 17.67 -32.33 30.49
C ILE A 353 17.02 -31.22 31.32
N MET A 354 15.88 -30.72 30.86
CA MET A 354 15.11 -29.67 31.52
C MET A 354 13.79 -30.27 32.02
N GLU A 355 13.36 -29.89 33.21
CA GLU A 355 12.07 -30.35 33.75
C GLU A 355 10.90 -29.98 32.82
N THR A 356 10.96 -28.79 32.22
CA THR A 356 9.99 -28.26 31.24
C THR A 356 10.33 -28.58 29.80
N GLY A 357 11.38 -29.37 29.55
CA GLY A 357 11.95 -29.51 28.20
C GLY A 357 10.99 -30.17 27.22
N ASN A 358 10.09 -31.04 27.68
CA ASN A 358 9.08 -31.63 26.81
C ASN A 358 7.98 -30.63 26.43
N GLU A 359 7.45 -29.88 27.40
CA GLU A 359 6.39 -28.90 27.19
C GLU A 359 6.89 -27.70 26.36
N GLU A 360 8.11 -27.23 26.61
CA GLU A 360 8.72 -26.13 25.86
C GLU A 360 8.99 -26.52 24.40
N LEU A 361 9.49 -27.73 24.15
CA LEU A 361 9.69 -28.22 22.79
C LEU A 361 8.37 -28.51 22.07
N GLU A 362 7.32 -28.91 22.79
CA GLU A 362 6.00 -29.08 22.19
C GLU A 362 5.39 -27.73 21.78
N MET A 363 5.49 -26.70 22.61
CA MET A 363 5.07 -25.35 22.23
C MET A 363 5.90 -24.78 21.07
N GLU A 364 7.21 -24.99 21.06
CA GLU A 364 8.09 -24.61 19.93
C GLU A 364 7.69 -25.33 18.62
N PHE A 365 7.26 -26.60 18.72
CA PHE A 365 6.73 -27.34 17.57
C PHE A 365 5.41 -26.73 17.08
N ILE A 366 4.50 -26.36 17.97
CA ILE A 366 3.24 -25.70 17.62
C ILE A 366 3.50 -24.34 16.96
N ASP A 367 4.43 -23.55 17.48
CA ASP A 367 4.84 -22.29 16.85
C ASP A 367 5.41 -22.52 15.45
N CYS A 368 6.21 -23.57 15.25
CA CYS A 368 6.73 -23.92 13.93
C CYS A 368 5.60 -24.28 12.94
N LEU A 369 4.56 -25.00 13.40
CA LEU A 369 3.36 -25.24 12.61
C LEU A 369 2.63 -23.93 12.26
N PHE A 370 2.53 -23.00 13.22
CA PHE A 370 1.91 -21.69 12.99
C PHE A 370 2.70 -20.84 11.98
N PHE A 371 4.03 -20.84 12.06
CA PHE A 371 4.90 -20.19 11.07
C PHE A 371 4.80 -20.83 9.68
N LYS A 372 4.47 -22.11 9.59
CA LYS A 372 4.13 -22.79 8.33
C LYS A 372 2.69 -22.54 7.88
N MET A 373 1.90 -21.81 8.67
CA MET A 373 0.45 -21.62 8.53
C MET A 373 -0.32 -22.94 8.45
N GLN A 374 0.06 -23.96 9.22
CA GLN A 374 -0.71 -25.20 9.35
C GLN A 374 -1.77 -25.03 10.45
N ILE A 375 -2.75 -24.17 10.21
CA ILE A 375 -3.64 -23.62 11.26
C ILE A 375 -4.49 -24.73 11.90
N SER A 376 -4.94 -25.73 11.14
CA SER A 376 -5.72 -26.85 11.68
C SER A 376 -4.89 -27.73 12.61
N ASP A 377 -3.67 -28.07 12.20
CA ASP A 377 -2.73 -28.82 13.05
C ASP A 377 -2.40 -28.04 14.33
N VAL A 378 -2.27 -26.71 14.25
CA VAL A 378 -2.08 -25.84 15.41
C VAL A 378 -3.29 -25.93 16.35
N ARG A 379 -4.52 -25.84 15.84
CA ARG A 379 -5.74 -25.93 16.66
C ARG A 379 -5.85 -27.27 17.37
N ASP A 380 -5.63 -28.37 16.65
CA ASP A 380 -5.72 -29.70 17.22
C ASP A 380 -4.66 -29.91 18.32
N LYS A 381 -3.41 -29.49 18.03
CA LYS A 381 -2.31 -29.61 18.99
C LYS A 381 -2.45 -28.69 20.18
N ILE A 382 -2.92 -27.45 19.99
CA ILE A 382 -3.05 -26.49 21.08
C ILE A 382 -4.18 -26.87 22.04
N GLN A 383 -5.26 -27.49 21.55
CA GLN A 383 -6.31 -28.03 22.40
C GLN A 383 -5.87 -29.28 23.18
N GLN A 384 -4.98 -30.09 22.60
CA GLN A 384 -4.37 -31.26 23.26
C GLN A 384 -3.25 -30.88 24.22
N PHE A 385 -2.62 -29.70 24.02
CA PHE A 385 -1.51 -29.25 24.83
C PHE A 385 -1.96 -29.00 26.28
N SER A 386 -1.32 -29.73 27.19
CA SER A 386 -1.52 -29.60 28.63
C SER A 386 -0.17 -29.48 29.32
N CYS A 387 -0.04 -28.57 30.26
CA CYS A 387 1.14 -28.42 31.10
C CYS A 387 0.71 -28.26 32.57
N VAL A 388 1.67 -28.38 33.49
CA VAL A 388 1.43 -28.17 34.92
C VAL A 388 0.94 -26.73 35.15
N ASN A 389 -0.04 -26.54 36.05
CA ASN A 389 -0.74 -25.25 36.23
C ASN A 389 0.19 -24.05 36.47
N ASN A 390 1.32 -24.25 37.14
CA ASN A 390 2.29 -23.19 37.43
C ASN A 390 3.19 -22.78 36.24
N ARG A 391 3.02 -23.36 35.05
CA ARG A 391 3.77 -23.00 33.83
C ARG A 391 3.10 -21.83 33.10
N TYR A 392 2.98 -20.69 33.79
CA TYR A 392 2.17 -19.55 33.35
C TYR A 392 2.55 -18.96 31.99
N ALA A 393 3.85 -18.86 31.67
CA ALA A 393 4.29 -18.31 30.38
C ALA A 393 3.85 -19.18 29.18
N LEU A 394 3.93 -20.52 29.33
CA LEU A 394 3.46 -21.46 28.29
C LEU A 394 1.94 -21.39 28.13
N ARG A 395 1.21 -21.23 29.24
CA ARG A 395 -0.26 -21.06 29.22
C ARG A 395 -0.66 -19.74 28.56
N LEU A 396 0.02 -18.63 28.86
CA LEU A 396 -0.22 -17.35 28.19
C LEU A 396 0.00 -17.48 26.69
N HIS A 397 1.11 -18.11 26.29
CA HIS A 397 1.43 -18.34 24.87
C HIS A 397 0.38 -19.21 24.17
N LYS A 398 -0.07 -20.27 24.85
CA LYS A 398 -1.13 -21.16 24.37
C LYS A 398 -2.41 -20.38 24.07
N VAL A 399 -2.86 -19.57 25.03
CA VAL A 399 -4.12 -18.83 24.94
C VAL A 399 -4.07 -17.76 23.84
N GLY A 400 -2.94 -17.08 23.66
CA GLY A 400 -2.76 -16.12 22.56
C GLY A 400 -2.89 -16.78 21.17
N LEU A 401 -2.26 -17.95 20.99
CA LEU A 401 -2.40 -18.73 19.74
C LEU A 401 -3.83 -19.26 19.54
N MET A 402 -4.50 -19.69 20.62
CA MET A 402 -5.91 -20.11 20.55
C MET A 402 -6.80 -18.98 20.04
N ALA A 403 -6.64 -17.76 20.59
CA ALA A 403 -7.39 -16.59 20.16
C ALA A 403 -7.18 -16.30 18.67
N GLU A 404 -5.92 -16.28 18.22
CA GLU A 404 -5.57 -15.98 16.82
C GLU A 404 -6.07 -17.06 15.85
N CYS A 405 -6.13 -18.32 16.27
CA CYS A 405 -6.60 -19.45 15.45
C CYS A 405 -8.13 -19.62 15.44
N GLY A 406 -8.89 -18.64 15.95
CA GLY A 406 -10.36 -18.65 15.92
C GLY A 406 -11.02 -19.47 17.04
N LEU A 407 -10.33 -19.70 18.16
CA LEU A 407 -10.89 -20.33 19.37
C LEU A 407 -11.14 -19.26 20.44
N LEU A 408 -11.77 -18.14 20.08
CA LEU A 408 -11.77 -16.91 20.87
C LEU A 408 -12.48 -17.06 22.23
N GLU A 409 -13.63 -17.75 22.27
CA GLU A 409 -14.38 -18.03 23.50
C GLU A 409 -13.62 -18.96 24.46
N SER A 410 -12.98 -20.00 23.92
CA SER A 410 -12.14 -20.91 24.69
C SER A 410 -10.90 -20.19 25.22
N ALA A 411 -10.29 -19.33 24.39
CA ALA A 411 -9.16 -18.51 24.79
C ALA A 411 -9.54 -17.54 25.92
N TYR A 412 -10.67 -16.85 25.82
CA TYR A 412 -11.19 -15.98 26.87
C TYR A 412 -11.35 -16.73 28.21
N SER A 413 -11.99 -17.90 28.18
CA SER A 413 -12.22 -18.72 29.37
C SER A 413 -10.92 -19.20 30.03
N GLU A 414 -9.97 -19.71 29.22
CA GLU A 414 -8.66 -20.13 29.72
C GLU A 414 -7.80 -18.96 30.22
N LEU A 415 -7.92 -17.77 29.59
CA LEU A 415 -7.19 -16.57 29.99
C LEU A 415 -7.64 -16.08 31.37
N LYS A 416 -8.96 -16.09 31.62
CA LYS A 416 -9.53 -15.74 32.93
C LYS A 416 -9.02 -16.65 34.03
N ALA A 417 -9.08 -17.97 33.80
CA ALA A 417 -8.55 -18.94 34.76
C ALA A 417 -7.05 -18.73 35.02
N LEU A 418 -6.26 -18.46 33.96
CA LEU A 418 -4.83 -18.15 34.10
C LEU A 418 -4.59 -16.90 34.94
N ILE A 419 -5.37 -15.83 34.71
CA ILE A 419 -5.27 -14.57 35.46
C ILE A 419 -5.62 -14.78 36.93
N ASP A 420 -6.74 -15.46 37.23
CA ASP A 420 -7.16 -15.73 38.61
C ASP A 420 -6.10 -16.53 39.38
N GLU A 421 -5.53 -17.56 38.74
CA GLU A 421 -4.45 -18.36 39.33
C GLU A 421 -3.15 -17.57 39.52
N LEU A 422 -2.81 -16.66 38.59
CA LEU A 422 -1.65 -15.77 38.71
C LEU A 422 -1.83 -14.77 39.86
N GLU A 423 -3.03 -14.18 40.01
CA GLU A 423 -3.34 -13.27 41.11
C GLU A 423 -3.27 -13.98 42.47
N GLU A 424 -3.82 -15.19 42.56
CA GLU A 424 -3.71 -16.01 43.77
C GLU A 424 -2.26 -16.35 44.09
N ALA A 425 -1.48 -16.77 43.09
CA ALA A 425 -0.06 -17.09 43.25
C ALA A 425 0.75 -15.87 43.73
N ILE A 426 0.56 -14.70 43.11
CA ILE A 426 1.23 -13.45 43.49
C ILE A 426 0.85 -13.03 44.91
N THR A 427 -0.41 -13.19 45.30
CA THR A 427 -0.90 -12.87 46.65
C THR A 427 -0.24 -13.73 47.72
N ASN A 428 0.03 -15.00 47.39
CA ASN A 428 0.63 -15.99 48.30
C ASN A 428 2.16 -16.00 48.28
N MET A 429 2.82 -15.32 47.34
CA MET A 429 4.28 -15.28 47.23
C MET A 429 4.93 -14.28 48.21
N PRO A 430 6.11 -14.59 48.75
CA PRO A 430 6.91 -13.62 49.50
C PRO A 430 7.29 -12.43 48.61
N ARG A 431 7.04 -11.22 49.11
CA ARG A 431 7.35 -9.97 48.39
C ARG A 431 8.82 -9.57 48.46
N GLU A 432 9.63 -10.17 49.33
CA GLU A 432 11.06 -9.83 49.48
C GLU A 432 11.92 -10.59 48.45
N LYS A 433 12.58 -9.84 47.53
CA LYS A 433 13.61 -10.33 46.57
C LYS A 433 13.32 -11.69 45.92
N ASN A 434 12.07 -11.90 45.51
CA ASN A 434 11.65 -13.13 44.84
C ASN A 434 11.56 -12.93 43.32
N LYS A 435 12.41 -13.63 42.57
CA LYS A 435 12.42 -13.58 41.09
C LYS A 435 11.11 -14.08 40.49
N ASP A 436 10.52 -15.10 41.10
CA ASP A 436 9.27 -15.69 40.62
C ASP A 436 8.10 -14.72 40.79
N PHE A 437 8.12 -13.88 41.84
CA PHE A 437 7.14 -12.82 42.05
C PHE A 437 7.20 -11.77 40.93
N VAL A 438 8.41 -11.29 40.59
CA VAL A 438 8.60 -10.35 39.47
C VAL A 438 8.18 -10.99 38.15
N GLN A 439 8.55 -12.26 37.93
CA GLN A 439 8.20 -12.99 36.72
C GLN A 439 6.68 -13.14 36.56
N CYS A 440 5.98 -13.60 37.59
CA CYS A 440 4.53 -13.77 37.58
C CYS A 440 3.83 -12.42 37.39
N GLY A 441 4.28 -11.35 38.06
CA GLY A 441 3.75 -10.00 37.84
C GLY A 441 3.92 -9.52 36.39
N SER A 442 5.07 -9.77 35.77
CA SER A 442 5.28 -9.43 34.35
C SER A 442 4.38 -10.23 33.41
N ILE A 443 4.17 -11.53 33.67
CA ILE A 443 3.27 -12.39 32.88
C ILE A 443 1.82 -11.94 33.06
N LEU A 444 1.40 -11.63 34.28
CA LEU A 444 0.04 -11.17 34.60
C LEU A 444 -0.30 -9.86 33.89
N SER A 445 0.63 -8.88 33.88
CA SER A 445 0.44 -7.64 33.11
C SER A 445 0.22 -7.93 31.62
N GLY A 446 1.05 -8.80 31.01
CA GLY A 446 0.86 -9.23 29.63
C GLY A 446 -0.44 -10.00 29.37
N ALA A 447 -0.88 -10.82 30.34
CA ALA A 447 -2.14 -11.55 30.27
C ALA A 447 -3.35 -10.61 30.30
N TYR A 448 -3.30 -9.54 31.10
CA TYR A 448 -4.34 -8.51 31.11
C TYR A 448 -4.41 -7.73 29.79
N GLU A 449 -3.26 -7.38 29.20
CA GLU A 449 -3.21 -6.76 27.86
C GLU A 449 -3.85 -7.66 26.79
N LEU A 450 -3.52 -8.95 26.80
CA LEU A 450 -4.14 -9.92 25.90
C LEU A 450 -5.65 -10.05 26.17
N LEU A 451 -6.08 -10.06 27.44
CA LEU A 451 -7.49 -10.16 27.80
C LEU A 451 -8.27 -8.95 27.29
N ALA A 452 -7.74 -7.74 27.46
CA ALA A 452 -8.35 -6.52 26.94
C ALA A 452 -8.57 -6.63 25.42
N PHE A 453 -7.57 -7.15 24.70
CA PHE A 453 -7.66 -7.33 23.26
C PHE A 453 -8.64 -8.44 22.84
N VAL A 454 -8.70 -9.55 23.57
CA VAL A 454 -9.67 -10.63 23.35
C VAL A 454 -11.10 -10.16 23.60
N ILE A 455 -11.35 -9.40 24.68
CA ILE A 455 -12.67 -8.80 24.96
C ILE A 455 -13.09 -7.86 23.83
N GLN A 456 -12.18 -7.02 23.34
CA GLN A 456 -12.44 -6.15 22.18
C GLN A 456 -12.68 -6.94 20.88
N GLY A 457 -12.06 -8.11 20.74
CA GLY A 457 -12.28 -9.01 19.60
C GLY A 457 -13.67 -9.66 19.62
N LEU A 458 -14.13 -10.09 20.80
CA LEU A 458 -15.46 -10.67 21.03
C LEU A 458 -16.58 -9.63 20.88
N TYR A 459 -16.35 -8.42 21.41
CA TYR A 459 -17.37 -7.37 21.52
C TYR A 459 -16.88 -6.03 20.93
N PRO A 460 -16.60 -5.94 19.61
CA PRO A 460 -15.93 -4.78 19.00
C PRO A 460 -16.77 -3.48 18.99
N PHE A 461 -18.09 -3.57 19.16
CA PHE A 461 -19.01 -2.43 19.08
C PHE A 461 -19.68 -2.08 20.42
N ASP A 462 -19.47 -2.89 21.46
CA ASP A 462 -20.17 -2.74 22.73
C ASP A 462 -19.30 -2.04 23.78
N LYS A 463 -19.92 -1.17 24.57
CA LYS A 463 -19.28 -0.65 25.79
C LYS A 463 -19.29 -1.76 26.83
N ASN A 464 -18.12 -2.34 27.10
CA ASN A 464 -17.98 -3.44 28.03
C ASN A 464 -17.36 -2.96 29.36
N GLU A 465 -18.11 -3.06 30.46
CA GLU A 465 -17.62 -2.71 31.81
C GLU A 465 -16.40 -3.55 32.22
N GLU A 466 -16.36 -4.81 31.78
CA GLU A 466 -15.25 -5.72 32.03
C GLU A 466 -13.94 -5.20 31.41
N LEU A 467 -14.01 -4.58 30.23
CA LEU A 467 -12.86 -3.97 29.58
C LEU A 467 -12.30 -2.82 30.42
N HIS A 468 -13.18 -1.98 30.99
CA HIS A 468 -12.75 -0.91 31.91
C HIS A 468 -12.08 -1.47 33.16
N THR A 469 -12.63 -2.54 33.76
CA THR A 469 -11.98 -3.19 34.91
C THR A 469 -10.62 -3.76 34.55
N THR A 470 -10.48 -4.32 33.34
CA THR A 470 -9.22 -4.88 32.83
C THR A 470 -8.16 -3.78 32.65
N TRP A 471 -8.51 -2.61 32.12
CA TRP A 471 -7.58 -1.49 32.00
C TRP A 471 -7.08 -0.96 33.34
N ASN A 472 -7.93 -0.90 34.36
CA ASN A 472 -7.51 -0.51 35.71
C ASN A 472 -6.48 -1.51 36.28
N ARG A 473 -6.65 -2.82 36.00
CA ARG A 473 -5.68 -3.84 36.40
C ARG A 473 -4.36 -3.73 35.64
N ILE A 474 -4.39 -3.38 34.35
CA ILE A 474 -3.17 -3.12 33.57
C ILE A 474 -2.36 -2.00 34.22
N GLU A 475 -3.01 -0.91 34.63
CA GLU A 475 -2.35 0.20 35.31
C GLU A 475 -1.72 -0.24 36.65
N GLU A 476 -2.44 -1.05 37.45
CA GLU A 476 -1.96 -1.58 38.73
C GLU A 476 -0.69 -2.44 38.59
N TYR A 477 -0.61 -3.27 37.55
CA TYR A 477 0.51 -4.18 37.30
C TYR A 477 1.59 -3.62 36.36
N SER A 478 1.42 -2.39 35.85
CA SER A 478 2.36 -1.72 34.93
C SER A 478 3.80 -1.64 35.45
N ARG A 479 3.98 -1.60 36.78
CA ARG A 479 5.31 -1.62 37.44
C ARG A 479 6.15 -2.86 37.12
N PHE A 480 5.51 -3.99 36.80
CA PHE A 480 6.21 -5.23 36.43
C PHE A 480 6.48 -5.34 34.93
N PHE A 481 5.59 -4.77 34.12
CA PHE A 481 5.72 -4.69 32.66
C PHE A 481 4.76 -3.61 32.15
N ASP A 482 5.30 -2.55 31.54
CA ASP A 482 4.55 -1.40 31.03
C ASP A 482 4.50 -1.46 29.51
N PHE A 483 3.43 -2.05 28.97
CA PHE A 483 3.24 -2.22 27.54
C PHE A 483 2.96 -0.87 26.83
N ALA A 484 2.32 0.09 27.50
CA ALA A 484 2.07 1.41 26.94
C ALA A 484 3.40 2.15 26.65
N LYS A 485 4.37 2.04 27.56
CA LYS A 485 5.73 2.57 27.35
C LYS A 485 6.47 1.85 26.23
N GLU A 486 6.33 0.53 26.12
CA GLU A 486 6.87 -0.24 24.97
C GLU A 486 6.36 0.30 23.65
N LYS A 487 5.03 0.50 23.54
CA LYS A 487 4.38 1.02 22.34
C LYS A 487 4.83 2.45 22.02
N ASN A 488 4.92 3.33 23.02
CA ASN A 488 5.37 4.72 22.82
C ASN A 488 6.83 4.80 22.35
N GLN A 489 7.73 4.02 22.97
CA GLN A 489 9.14 3.99 22.59
C GLN A 489 9.31 3.39 21.18
N TRP A 490 8.57 2.34 20.87
CA TRP A 490 8.54 1.75 19.53
C TRP A 490 8.06 2.73 18.47
N ASN A 491 6.98 3.48 18.70
CA ASN A 491 6.50 4.51 17.77
C ASN A 491 7.61 5.52 17.44
N ASN A 492 8.35 5.98 18.45
CA ASN A 492 9.47 6.91 18.27
C ASN A 492 10.60 6.28 17.45
N ASN A 493 10.94 5.02 17.73
CA ASN A 493 11.96 4.29 16.99
C ASN A 493 11.58 4.07 15.52
N LEU A 494 10.31 3.77 15.25
CA LEU A 494 9.79 3.61 13.90
C LEU A 494 9.81 4.94 13.14
N TYR A 495 9.43 6.04 13.79
CA TYR A 495 9.55 7.39 13.22
C TYR A 495 11.01 7.69 12.85
N ASN A 496 11.96 7.46 13.75
CA ASN A 496 13.38 7.69 13.50
C ASN A 496 13.96 6.80 12.39
N TYR A 497 13.46 5.57 12.24
CA TYR A 497 13.87 4.64 11.18
C TYR A 497 13.54 5.19 9.78
N TYR A 498 12.33 5.76 9.62
CA TYR A 498 11.85 6.28 8.33
C TYR A 498 12.21 7.75 8.09
N CYS A 499 12.20 8.59 9.13
CA CYS A 499 12.41 10.04 9.07
C CYS A 499 13.89 10.42 9.26
N LYS A 500 14.82 9.67 8.65
CA LYS A 500 16.20 10.18 8.50
C LYS A 500 16.11 11.47 7.68
N HIS A 501 16.52 12.58 8.26
CA HIS A 501 16.52 13.88 7.59
C HIS A 501 17.22 13.76 6.24
N LYS A 502 16.43 13.75 5.16
CA LYS A 502 16.97 14.04 3.83
C LYS A 502 17.24 15.53 3.85
N GLU A 503 18.51 15.91 3.89
CA GLU A 503 18.88 17.28 3.58
C GLU A 503 18.38 17.56 2.16
N GLU A 504 17.50 18.55 2.01
CA GLU A 504 17.02 18.97 0.70
C GLU A 504 18.19 19.60 -0.06
N PRO A 505 18.63 18.99 -1.17
CA PRO A 505 19.59 19.65 -2.04
C PRO A 505 18.82 20.73 -2.81
N PHE A 506 18.68 21.92 -2.21
CA PHE A 506 18.13 23.09 -2.90
C PHE A 506 19.12 23.63 -3.96
N GLU A 507 20.41 23.29 -3.84
CA GLU A 507 21.48 23.73 -4.74
C GLU A 507 21.60 22.84 -5.98
N ILE A 508 21.55 23.46 -7.17
CA ILE A 508 21.83 22.80 -8.45
C ILE A 508 23.30 22.32 -8.47
N ASN A 509 23.53 21.07 -8.89
CA ASN A 509 24.85 20.42 -9.05
C ASN A 509 25.60 19.99 -7.76
N ARG A 510 24.94 19.83 -6.61
CA ARG A 510 25.58 19.27 -5.41
C ARG A 510 25.31 17.77 -5.26
N GLU A 511 26.36 16.94 -5.35
CA GLU A 511 26.32 15.54 -4.92
C GLU A 511 26.69 15.42 -3.44
N ILE A 512 25.80 14.88 -2.62
CA ILE A 512 26.10 14.51 -1.22
C ILE A 512 26.58 13.05 -1.21
N LYS A 513 27.79 12.81 -0.69
CA LYS A 513 28.34 11.46 -0.46
C LYS A 513 28.47 11.20 1.03
N THR A 514 27.68 10.26 1.54
CA THR A 514 27.73 9.83 2.95
C THR A 514 28.92 8.90 3.18
N ILE A 515 29.86 9.28 4.05
CA ILE A 515 31.14 8.56 4.26
C ILE A 515 31.06 7.55 5.42
N ILE A 516 30.06 7.65 6.33
CA ILE A 516 29.96 6.79 7.52
C ILE A 516 28.49 6.42 7.78
N TRP A 517 28.23 5.15 8.09
CA TRP A 517 26.90 4.64 8.45
C TRP A 517 26.77 4.48 9.97
N GLY A 518 25.77 5.14 10.57
CA GLY A 518 25.25 4.79 11.89
C GLY A 518 24.31 3.58 11.81
N SER A 519 23.95 3.00 12.96
CA SER A 519 22.90 1.96 13.04
C SER A 519 21.59 2.47 12.40
N ASN A 520 20.91 1.63 11.64
CA ASN A 520 19.66 2.02 10.98
C ASN A 520 18.45 2.10 11.92
N GLY A 521 18.57 1.70 13.20
CA GLY A 521 17.46 1.69 14.16
C GLY A 521 16.54 0.47 14.06
N PHE A 522 16.89 -0.54 13.26
CA PHE A 522 16.05 -1.72 13.04
C PHE A 522 15.90 -2.62 14.28
N CYS A 523 16.98 -2.76 15.06
CA CYS A 523 16.98 -3.64 16.23
C CYS A 523 15.90 -3.26 17.25
N GLU A 524 15.62 -1.96 17.38
CA GLU A 524 14.56 -1.40 18.22
C GLU A 524 13.17 -1.83 17.73
N ILE A 525 12.97 -1.89 16.41
CA ILE A 525 11.74 -2.39 15.79
C ILE A 525 11.60 -3.90 16.00
N TYR A 526 12.67 -4.67 15.82
CA TYR A 526 12.69 -6.12 16.10
C TYR A 526 12.42 -6.44 17.57
N SER A 527 12.93 -5.63 18.50
CA SER A 527 12.63 -5.79 19.93
C SER A 527 11.13 -5.73 20.20
N PHE A 528 10.39 -4.85 19.52
CA PHE A 528 8.92 -4.77 19.68
C PHE A 528 8.22 -6.03 19.14
N TYR A 529 8.65 -6.56 17.98
CA TYR A 529 8.16 -7.85 17.49
C TYR A 529 8.34 -8.99 18.53
N ARG A 530 9.49 -9.02 19.21
CA ARG A 530 9.77 -10.02 20.24
C ARG A 530 8.93 -9.83 21.50
N VAL A 531 8.60 -8.59 21.87
CA VAL A 531 7.61 -8.30 22.92
C VAL A 531 6.26 -8.92 22.56
N LEU A 532 5.73 -8.64 21.36
CA LEU A 532 4.45 -9.19 20.90
C LEU A 532 4.45 -10.72 20.90
N THR A 533 5.55 -11.33 20.50
CA THR A 533 5.71 -12.80 20.49
C THR A 533 5.70 -13.38 21.91
N ARG A 534 6.34 -12.71 22.88
CA ARG A 534 6.43 -13.19 24.28
C ARG A 534 5.11 -13.18 25.02
N ILE A 535 4.25 -12.20 24.75
CA ILE A 535 2.89 -12.13 25.30
C ILE A 535 1.85 -12.80 24.38
N ALA A 536 2.30 -13.42 23.28
CA ALA A 536 1.47 -14.03 22.23
C ALA A 536 0.33 -13.13 21.74
N MET A 537 0.63 -11.84 21.54
CA MET A 537 -0.34 -10.85 21.09
C MET A 537 -0.65 -11.02 19.60
N PRO A 538 -1.92 -11.28 19.22
CA PRO A 538 -2.34 -11.25 17.82
C PRO A 538 -2.31 -9.83 17.25
N LEU A 539 -2.11 -9.69 15.93
CA LEU A 539 -2.20 -8.37 15.29
C LEU A 539 -3.64 -7.92 15.06
N HIS A 540 -4.55 -8.88 14.99
CA HIS A 540 -5.93 -8.70 14.63
C HIS A 540 -6.76 -9.79 15.31
N LEU A 541 -7.91 -9.41 15.89
CA LEU A 541 -8.93 -10.33 16.42
C LEU A 541 -10.30 -9.79 16.04
N GLY A 542 -11.12 -10.61 15.38
CA GLY A 542 -12.48 -10.19 14.99
C GLY A 542 -12.46 -9.00 14.02
N MET A 543 -12.89 -7.82 14.46
CA MET A 543 -12.80 -6.56 13.70
C MET A 543 -11.77 -5.58 14.27
N THR A 544 -11.06 -5.99 15.33
CA THR A 544 -10.21 -5.13 16.14
C THR A 544 -8.75 -5.31 15.71
N ARG A 545 -8.10 -4.19 15.38
CA ARG A 545 -6.69 -4.13 14.98
C ARG A 545 -5.82 -3.62 16.11
N PHE A 546 -4.68 -4.27 16.33
CA PHE A 546 -3.74 -3.87 17.37
C PHE A 546 -2.94 -2.62 17.01
N LEU A 547 -2.50 -2.49 15.74
CA LEU A 547 -1.61 -1.41 15.25
C LEU A 547 -2.23 -0.59 14.08
N PRO A 548 -3.37 0.08 14.25
CA PRO A 548 -4.16 0.61 13.12
C PRO A 548 -3.45 1.63 12.22
N HIS A 549 -2.45 2.37 12.72
CA HIS A 549 -1.79 3.47 12.00
C HIS A 549 -0.34 3.20 11.57
N GLN A 550 0.32 2.17 12.12
CA GLN A 550 1.75 1.96 11.96
C GLN A 550 2.12 0.53 11.56
N GLU A 551 1.12 -0.35 11.36
CA GLU A 551 1.32 -1.74 10.95
C GLU A 551 2.07 -1.86 9.62
N ILE A 552 1.81 -0.96 8.67
CA ILE A 552 2.45 -0.97 7.35
C ILE A 552 3.95 -0.73 7.49
N GLU A 553 4.33 0.34 8.18
CA GLU A 553 5.70 0.73 8.46
C GLU A 553 6.42 -0.35 9.28
N PHE A 554 5.72 -0.94 10.26
CA PHE A 554 6.26 -2.03 11.07
C PHE A 554 6.65 -3.25 10.24
N VAL A 555 5.71 -3.79 9.46
CA VAL A 555 5.93 -5.00 8.66
C VAL A 555 6.92 -4.70 7.53
N ASN A 556 6.91 -3.50 6.97
CA ASN A 556 7.87 -3.08 5.95
C ASN A 556 9.30 -3.04 6.49
N ALA A 557 9.52 -2.50 7.70
CA ALA A 557 10.82 -2.50 8.34
C ALA A 557 11.36 -3.93 8.58
N LEU A 558 10.48 -4.87 8.97
CA LEU A 558 10.81 -6.30 9.06
C LEU A 558 11.15 -6.89 7.68
N ILE A 559 10.37 -6.62 6.64
CA ILE A 559 10.66 -7.15 5.29
C ILE A 559 12.02 -6.71 4.76
N ILE A 560 12.43 -5.47 5.03
CA ILE A 560 13.71 -4.92 4.55
C ILE A 560 14.92 -5.63 5.22
N ASN A 561 14.83 -5.94 6.51
CA ASN A 561 15.98 -6.40 7.29
C ASN A 561 15.94 -7.91 7.61
N THR A 562 14.74 -8.48 7.76
CA THR A 562 14.47 -9.90 8.02
C THR A 562 13.33 -10.41 7.12
N PRO A 563 13.60 -10.62 5.81
CA PRO A 563 12.55 -10.89 4.80
C PRO A 563 11.61 -12.04 5.14
N SER A 564 12.15 -13.19 5.60
CA SER A 564 11.34 -14.36 5.99
C SER A 564 10.33 -14.00 7.09
N LEU A 565 10.78 -13.30 8.13
CA LEU A 565 9.92 -12.86 9.22
C LEU A 565 8.87 -11.86 8.73
N GLY A 566 9.28 -10.89 7.92
CA GLY A 566 8.38 -9.92 7.31
C GLY A 566 7.30 -10.58 6.44
N PHE A 567 7.63 -11.65 5.71
CA PHE A 567 6.68 -12.43 4.93
C PHE A 567 5.66 -13.15 5.78
N PHE A 568 6.08 -13.79 6.88
CA PHE A 568 5.17 -14.36 7.86
C PHE A 568 4.23 -13.28 8.42
N MET A 569 4.75 -12.11 8.76
CA MET A 569 3.96 -10.99 9.29
C MET A 569 2.96 -10.43 8.25
N CYS A 570 3.30 -10.43 6.96
CA CYS A 570 2.34 -10.10 5.90
C CYS A 570 1.16 -11.09 5.84
N MET A 571 1.42 -12.40 5.97
CA MET A 571 0.35 -13.39 6.02
C MET A 571 -0.51 -13.21 7.29
N ARG A 572 0.12 -12.90 8.43
CA ARG A 572 -0.51 -12.75 9.76
C ARG A 572 -1.35 -11.47 9.94
N SER A 573 -0.95 -10.37 9.32
CA SER A 573 -1.46 -9.00 9.52
C SER A 573 -2.99 -8.81 9.41
N GLY A 574 -3.67 -9.63 8.61
CA GLY A 574 -5.11 -9.46 8.31
C GLY A 574 -5.49 -8.18 7.56
N ASN A 575 -4.56 -7.22 7.39
CA ASN A 575 -4.78 -5.94 6.74
C ASN A 575 -4.21 -5.94 5.31
N ASN A 576 -5.08 -6.08 4.31
CA ASN A 576 -4.64 -6.14 2.91
C ASN A 576 -3.89 -4.87 2.44
N LYS A 577 -4.01 -3.73 3.13
CA LYS A 577 -3.23 -2.51 2.80
C LYS A 577 -1.74 -2.70 3.08
N VAL A 578 -1.39 -3.51 4.09
CA VAL A 578 0.00 -3.88 4.39
C VAL A 578 0.61 -4.60 3.20
N VAL A 579 -0.04 -5.64 2.70
CA VAL A 579 0.39 -6.37 1.51
C VAL A 579 0.49 -5.43 0.30
N LYS A 580 -0.51 -4.57 0.09
CA LYS A 580 -0.56 -3.67 -1.07
C LYS A 580 0.56 -2.64 -1.09
N SER A 581 0.93 -2.14 0.09
CA SER A 581 2.01 -1.17 0.27
C SER A 581 3.38 -1.84 0.10
N ILE A 582 3.56 -3.02 0.69
CA ILE A 582 4.88 -3.66 0.74
C ILE A 582 5.19 -4.44 -0.53
N ILE A 583 4.26 -5.21 -1.09
CA ILE A 583 4.49 -5.98 -2.31
C ILE A 583 4.18 -5.10 -3.53
N SER A 584 5.02 -4.10 -3.74
CA SER A 584 5.01 -3.23 -4.92
C SER A 584 6.03 -3.69 -5.96
N ARG A 585 5.95 -3.17 -7.19
CA ARG A 585 6.94 -3.48 -8.23
C ARG A 585 8.32 -2.95 -7.84
N LYS A 586 8.37 -1.76 -7.21
CA LYS A 586 9.59 -1.22 -6.61
C LYS A 586 10.22 -2.18 -5.61
N ASN A 587 9.42 -2.74 -4.70
CA ASN A 587 9.97 -3.65 -3.71
C ASN A 587 10.43 -4.98 -4.33
N CYS A 588 9.70 -5.50 -5.33
CA CYS A 588 10.13 -6.70 -6.06
C CYS A 588 11.51 -6.52 -6.72
N ILE A 589 11.78 -5.33 -7.28
CA ILE A 589 13.08 -4.97 -7.84
C ILE A 589 14.16 -4.86 -6.74
N ASN A 590 13.83 -4.24 -5.61
CA ASN A 590 14.79 -3.97 -4.54
C ASN A 590 15.20 -5.25 -3.77
N VAL A 591 14.23 -6.10 -3.45
CA VAL A 591 14.43 -7.37 -2.75
C VAL A 591 14.95 -8.45 -3.70
N GLY A 592 14.55 -8.40 -4.97
CA GLY A 592 14.98 -9.34 -6.01
C GLY A 592 13.95 -10.44 -6.31
N PHE A 593 13.87 -10.81 -7.59
CA PHE A 593 12.85 -11.71 -8.12
C PHE A 593 12.93 -13.12 -7.53
N ASP A 594 14.11 -13.64 -7.21
CA ASP A 594 14.26 -14.98 -6.62
C ASP A 594 13.69 -15.08 -5.21
N ILE A 595 13.84 -14.02 -4.41
CA ILE A 595 13.22 -13.96 -3.08
C ILE A 595 11.70 -13.85 -3.23
N CYS A 596 11.21 -13.06 -4.19
CA CYS A 596 9.79 -12.96 -4.49
C CYS A 596 9.19 -14.31 -4.92
N ARG A 597 9.92 -15.12 -5.69
CA ARG A 597 9.50 -16.49 -6.06
C ARG A 597 9.43 -17.42 -4.86
N LYS A 598 10.34 -17.30 -3.89
CA LYS A 598 10.28 -18.07 -2.64
C LYS A 598 9.07 -17.67 -1.80
N LEU A 599 8.78 -16.37 -1.71
CA LEU A 599 7.56 -15.86 -1.06
C LEU A 599 6.30 -16.41 -1.76
N PHE A 600 6.29 -16.42 -3.09
CA PHE A 600 5.21 -17.01 -3.86
C PHE A 600 4.97 -18.47 -3.44
N ASP A 601 6.02 -19.31 -3.43
CA ASP A 601 5.86 -20.73 -3.09
C ASP A 601 5.41 -20.94 -1.64
N TYR A 602 5.87 -20.09 -0.73
CA TYR A 602 5.41 -20.08 0.67
C TYR A 602 3.92 -19.72 0.76
N ALA A 603 3.50 -18.59 0.21
CA ALA A 603 2.10 -18.14 0.24
C ALA A 603 1.16 -19.15 -0.45
N PHE A 604 1.57 -19.70 -1.58
CA PHE A 604 0.82 -20.74 -2.30
C PHE A 604 0.57 -21.96 -1.43
N LYS A 605 1.64 -22.50 -0.83
CA LYS A 605 1.55 -23.68 0.04
C LYS A 605 0.66 -23.41 1.25
N CYS A 606 0.78 -22.23 1.86
CA CYS A 606 -0.04 -21.85 2.99
C CYS A 606 -1.54 -21.83 2.64
N ILE A 607 -1.94 -21.31 1.49
CA ILE A 607 -3.34 -21.35 1.06
C ILE A 607 -3.77 -22.79 0.75
N GLU A 608 -3.02 -23.48 -0.10
CA GLU A 608 -3.35 -24.81 -0.61
C GLU A 608 -3.70 -25.81 0.51
N GLN A 609 -2.91 -25.82 1.59
CA GLN A 609 -3.08 -26.74 2.71
C GLN A 609 -4.24 -26.36 3.66
N ASN A 610 -4.82 -25.16 3.57
CA ASN A 610 -5.90 -24.70 4.45
C ASN A 610 -7.27 -24.55 3.74
N ILE A 611 -7.36 -24.76 2.43
CA ILE A 611 -8.61 -24.57 1.65
C ILE A 611 -9.81 -25.28 2.30
N GLU A 612 -9.65 -26.56 2.65
CA GLU A 612 -10.73 -27.35 3.25
C GLU A 612 -11.16 -26.78 4.61
N SER A 613 -10.19 -26.39 5.45
CA SER A 613 -10.46 -25.84 6.78
C SER A 613 -11.06 -24.44 6.75
N ILE A 614 -10.73 -23.63 5.74
CA ILE A 614 -11.32 -22.29 5.55
C ILE A 614 -12.83 -22.40 5.30
N SER A 615 -13.28 -23.41 4.54
CA SER A 615 -14.71 -23.62 4.24
C SER A 615 -15.57 -23.81 5.49
N VAL A 616 -14.99 -24.31 6.58
CA VAL A 616 -15.68 -24.58 7.86
C VAL A 616 -15.48 -23.42 8.86
N ASN A 617 -14.45 -22.59 8.68
CA ASN A 617 -14.03 -21.57 9.64
C ASN A 617 -14.12 -20.15 9.07
N THR A 618 -15.34 -19.75 8.72
CA THR A 618 -15.66 -18.50 8.01
C THR A 618 -15.80 -17.28 8.93
N GLU A 619 -15.57 -17.43 10.23
CA GLU A 619 -15.60 -16.29 11.17
C GLU A 619 -14.55 -15.24 10.79
N ARG A 620 -14.98 -13.98 10.72
CA ARG A 620 -14.10 -12.87 10.34
C ARG A 620 -13.05 -12.62 11.42
N GLY A 621 -11.83 -12.33 10.99
CA GLY A 621 -10.80 -11.83 11.89
C GLY A 621 -9.98 -12.90 12.60
N ASN A 622 -9.97 -14.11 12.07
CA ASN A 622 -9.14 -15.22 12.53
C ASN A 622 -7.99 -15.48 11.53
N ALA A 623 -7.04 -16.33 11.91
CA ALA A 623 -5.90 -16.68 11.07
C ALA A 623 -6.30 -17.24 9.69
N TYR A 624 -7.42 -17.96 9.56
CA TYR A 624 -7.89 -18.52 8.28
C TYR A 624 -8.33 -17.42 7.29
N THR A 625 -9.18 -16.50 7.75
CA THR A 625 -9.65 -15.39 6.93
C THR A 625 -8.54 -14.41 6.59
N HIS A 626 -7.58 -14.20 7.50
CA HIS A 626 -6.37 -13.41 7.23
C HIS A 626 -5.47 -14.07 6.19
N LEU A 627 -5.23 -15.37 6.33
CA LEU A 627 -4.46 -16.17 5.39
C LEU A 627 -5.06 -16.10 3.98
N LEU A 628 -6.37 -16.26 3.85
CA LEU A 628 -7.07 -16.20 2.56
C LEU A 628 -6.93 -14.80 1.94
N ASN A 629 -7.31 -13.75 2.68
CA ASN A 629 -7.31 -12.39 2.16
C ASN A 629 -5.90 -11.90 1.79
N ASN A 630 -4.93 -12.06 2.69
CA ASN A 630 -3.58 -11.60 2.46
C ASN A 630 -2.83 -12.53 1.50
N GLY A 631 -2.99 -13.85 1.63
CA GLY A 631 -2.37 -14.84 0.74
C GLY A 631 -2.78 -14.64 -0.72
N LEU A 632 -4.08 -14.46 -1.00
CA LEU A 632 -4.55 -14.16 -2.35
C LEU A 632 -4.01 -12.82 -2.84
N GLU A 633 -4.03 -11.75 -2.03
CA GLU A 633 -3.44 -10.47 -2.44
C GLU A 633 -1.94 -10.58 -2.75
N ILE A 634 -1.18 -11.36 -1.97
CA ILE A 634 0.25 -11.64 -2.18
C ILE A 634 0.46 -12.35 -3.51
N LEU A 635 -0.20 -13.49 -3.73
CA LEU A 635 -0.06 -14.27 -4.96
C LEU A 635 -0.51 -13.47 -6.19
N ARG A 636 -1.57 -12.68 -6.06
CA ARG A 636 -2.11 -11.82 -7.13
C ARG A 636 -1.08 -10.80 -7.59
N ARG A 637 -0.23 -10.31 -6.70
CA ARG A 637 0.86 -9.36 -7.02
C ARG A 637 2.09 -10.08 -7.55
N LEU A 638 2.43 -11.22 -6.95
CA LEU A 638 3.62 -11.99 -7.31
C LEU A 638 3.47 -12.76 -8.63
N VAL A 639 2.27 -12.87 -9.20
CA VAL A 639 2.09 -13.39 -10.56
C VAL A 639 2.95 -12.63 -11.58
N SER A 640 3.15 -11.32 -11.41
CA SER A 640 4.01 -10.48 -12.26
C SER A 640 5.49 -10.88 -12.24
N VAL A 641 5.94 -11.69 -11.27
CA VAL A 641 7.36 -12.16 -11.16
C VAL A 641 7.48 -13.69 -11.19
N SER A 642 6.35 -14.37 -11.36
CA SER A 642 6.23 -15.82 -11.28
C SER A 642 6.93 -16.54 -12.43
N SER A 643 7.48 -17.73 -12.13
CA SER A 643 7.97 -18.65 -13.15
C SER A 643 6.82 -19.36 -13.87
N LEU A 644 7.08 -19.96 -15.04
CA LEU A 644 6.07 -20.75 -15.77
C LEU A 644 5.45 -21.87 -14.91
N VAL A 645 6.25 -22.52 -14.05
CA VAL A 645 5.75 -23.56 -13.12
C VAL A 645 4.80 -22.95 -12.07
N GLN A 646 5.10 -21.76 -11.58
CA GLN A 646 4.26 -21.06 -10.60
C GLN A 646 2.97 -20.53 -11.24
N GLN A 647 3.00 -20.11 -12.50
CA GLN A 647 1.79 -19.75 -13.25
C GLN A 647 0.82 -20.94 -13.39
N LYS A 648 1.35 -22.14 -13.69
CA LYS A 648 0.56 -23.39 -13.71
C LYS A 648 -0.10 -23.70 -12.37
N LYS A 649 0.65 -23.52 -11.27
CA LYS A 649 0.11 -23.63 -9.90
C LYS A 649 -1.04 -22.65 -9.66
N LEU A 650 -0.92 -21.39 -10.09
CA LEU A 650 -1.98 -20.39 -9.94
C LEU A 650 -3.28 -20.76 -10.66
N LEU A 651 -3.23 -21.26 -11.90
CA LEU A 651 -4.43 -21.69 -12.61
C LEU A 651 -5.13 -22.84 -11.88
N THR A 652 -4.34 -23.81 -11.38
CA THR A 652 -4.87 -24.93 -10.61
C THR A 652 -5.57 -24.45 -9.33
N LEU A 653 -4.93 -23.53 -8.61
CA LEU A 653 -5.52 -22.92 -7.40
C LEU A 653 -6.76 -22.08 -7.72
N MET A 654 -6.75 -21.32 -8.82
CA MET A 654 -7.89 -20.53 -9.27
C MET A 654 -9.11 -21.42 -9.50
N CYS A 655 -8.97 -22.53 -10.23
CA CYS A 655 -10.08 -23.47 -10.47
C CYS A 655 -10.57 -24.06 -9.14
N LYS A 656 -9.66 -24.53 -8.29
CA LYS A 656 -10.02 -25.07 -6.96
C LYS A 656 -10.79 -24.06 -6.10
N LEU A 657 -10.43 -22.78 -6.13
CA LEU A 657 -11.13 -21.72 -5.38
C LEU A 657 -12.51 -21.37 -5.97
N ILE A 658 -12.65 -21.44 -7.29
CA ILE A 658 -13.95 -21.29 -7.97
C ILE A 658 -14.88 -22.44 -7.59
N ASP A 659 -14.37 -23.67 -7.55
CA ASP A 659 -15.17 -24.87 -7.25
C ASP A 659 -15.60 -24.96 -5.79
N THR A 660 -14.75 -24.47 -4.88
CA THR A 660 -14.99 -24.54 -3.44
C THR A 660 -15.84 -23.38 -2.91
N ASP A 661 -15.99 -22.29 -3.69
CA ASP A 661 -16.70 -21.05 -3.34
C ASP A 661 -16.38 -20.50 -1.93
N ILE A 662 -15.14 -20.65 -1.45
CA ILE A 662 -14.76 -20.24 -0.07
C ILE A 662 -14.48 -18.74 0.10
N VAL A 663 -14.44 -17.97 -1.00
CA VAL A 663 -14.10 -16.54 -0.98
C VAL A 663 -15.37 -15.72 -1.12
N HIS A 664 -15.94 -15.37 0.03
CA HIS A 664 -17.21 -14.63 0.11
C HIS A 664 -17.03 -13.10 0.15
N GLU A 665 -15.79 -12.60 0.20
CA GLU A 665 -15.54 -11.17 0.21
C GLU A 665 -15.83 -10.52 -1.16
N TYR A 666 -16.55 -9.39 -1.11
CA TYR A 666 -17.05 -8.69 -2.29
C TYR A 666 -15.95 -8.40 -3.35
N ARG A 667 -16.16 -8.94 -4.56
CA ARG A 667 -15.30 -8.80 -5.75
C ARG A 667 -13.84 -9.25 -5.56
N VAL A 668 -13.50 -10.01 -4.52
CA VAL A 668 -12.13 -10.51 -4.32
C VAL A 668 -11.81 -11.58 -5.38
N MET A 669 -12.72 -12.54 -5.59
CA MET A 669 -12.57 -13.56 -6.65
C MET A 669 -12.53 -12.97 -8.05
N ASP A 670 -13.39 -12.01 -8.35
CA ASP A 670 -13.45 -11.38 -9.66
C ASP A 670 -12.12 -10.69 -10.00
N LYS A 671 -11.53 -9.97 -9.02
CA LYS A 671 -10.20 -9.35 -9.16
C LYS A 671 -9.09 -10.39 -9.28
N TRP A 672 -9.22 -11.53 -8.58
CA TRP A 672 -8.27 -12.63 -8.62
C TRP A 672 -8.25 -13.29 -10.00
N ILE A 673 -9.41 -13.70 -10.52
CA ILE A 673 -9.60 -14.28 -11.85
C ILE A 673 -9.07 -13.32 -12.91
N HIS A 674 -9.52 -12.06 -12.87
CA HIS A 674 -9.13 -11.06 -13.86
C HIS A 674 -7.61 -10.87 -13.90
N GLN A 675 -6.98 -10.62 -12.75
CA GLN A 675 -5.54 -10.31 -12.73
C GLN A 675 -4.67 -11.51 -13.11
N ILE A 676 -5.03 -12.73 -12.69
CA ILE A 676 -4.27 -13.94 -13.02
C ILE A 676 -4.31 -14.20 -14.53
N LEU A 677 -5.52 -14.26 -15.11
CA LEU A 677 -5.69 -14.53 -16.52
C LEU A 677 -5.14 -13.39 -17.39
N CYS A 678 -5.17 -12.15 -16.91
CA CYS A 678 -4.55 -11.02 -17.60
C CYS A 678 -3.02 -11.00 -17.56
N ILE A 679 -2.33 -11.87 -16.80
CA ILE A 679 -0.85 -11.87 -16.69
C ILE A 679 -0.23 -13.18 -17.16
N ILE A 680 -0.85 -14.33 -16.90
CA ILE A 680 -0.32 -15.65 -17.28
C ILE A 680 -0.03 -15.74 -18.78
N ASP A 681 0.96 -16.55 -19.13
CA ASP A 681 1.35 -16.87 -20.51
C ASP A 681 0.23 -17.58 -21.30
N GLU A 682 0.00 -17.15 -22.54
CA GLU A 682 -1.08 -17.67 -23.40
C GLU A 682 -0.95 -19.18 -23.68
N ASN A 683 0.28 -19.70 -23.85
CA ASN A 683 0.51 -21.11 -24.06
C ASN A 683 0.08 -21.92 -22.82
N ILE A 684 0.38 -21.42 -21.62
CA ILE A 684 -0.07 -22.06 -20.38
C ILE A 684 -1.59 -22.06 -20.28
N LYS A 685 -2.27 -20.95 -20.58
CA LYS A 685 -3.74 -20.89 -20.55
C LYS A 685 -4.36 -21.93 -21.50
N SER A 686 -3.83 -22.03 -22.73
CA SER A 686 -4.31 -22.99 -23.72
C SER A 686 -4.18 -24.46 -23.26
N GLN A 687 -3.14 -24.77 -22.48
CA GLN A 687 -2.93 -26.11 -21.92
C GLN A 687 -3.91 -26.47 -20.79
N TYR A 688 -4.53 -25.46 -20.15
CA TYR A 688 -5.40 -25.61 -18.98
C TYR A 688 -6.89 -25.43 -19.28
N LEU A 689 -7.27 -25.38 -20.57
CA LEU A 689 -8.66 -25.11 -20.96
C LEU A 689 -9.64 -26.15 -20.40
N ASN A 690 -9.28 -27.44 -20.40
CA ASN A 690 -10.17 -28.49 -19.86
C ASN A 690 -10.45 -28.27 -18.37
N GLU A 691 -9.43 -27.96 -17.57
CA GLU A 691 -9.57 -27.67 -16.15
C GLU A 691 -10.42 -26.43 -15.89
N ILE A 692 -10.24 -25.38 -16.69
CA ILE A 692 -11.04 -24.15 -16.57
C ILE A 692 -12.50 -24.41 -17.01
N LEU A 693 -12.73 -25.22 -18.05
CA LEU A 693 -14.07 -25.61 -18.51
C LEU A 693 -14.85 -26.36 -17.43
N LEU A 694 -14.17 -27.25 -16.70
CA LEU A 694 -14.74 -28.04 -15.61
C LEU A 694 -15.01 -27.22 -14.34
N SER A 695 -14.44 -26.02 -14.23
CA SER A 695 -14.66 -25.18 -13.06
C SER A 695 -16.13 -24.75 -12.92
N SER A 696 -16.59 -24.59 -11.68
CA SER A 696 -17.99 -24.29 -11.36
C SER A 696 -18.57 -23.14 -12.19
N THR A 697 -19.77 -23.36 -12.74
CA THR A 697 -20.60 -22.40 -13.49
C THR A 697 -21.63 -21.70 -12.60
N LYS A 698 -21.76 -22.14 -11.34
CA LYS A 698 -22.73 -21.60 -10.39
C LYS A 698 -22.41 -20.15 -10.06
N ASN A 699 -23.46 -19.34 -9.93
CA ASN A 699 -23.31 -17.98 -9.40
C ASN A 699 -22.70 -18.04 -8.01
N ARG A 700 -21.58 -17.33 -7.84
CA ARG A 700 -20.87 -17.25 -6.56
C ARG A 700 -21.63 -16.35 -5.60
N THR A 701 -21.42 -16.57 -4.30
CA THR A 701 -22.08 -15.79 -3.24
C THR A 701 -21.62 -14.32 -3.27
N HIS A 702 -22.47 -13.42 -3.76
CA HIS A 702 -22.23 -11.97 -3.80
C HIS A 702 -23.14 -11.18 -2.85
N ILE A 703 -22.67 -10.00 -2.43
CA ILE A 703 -23.51 -8.99 -1.79
C ILE A 703 -24.08 -8.10 -2.92
N GLY A 704 -25.32 -8.34 -3.35
CA GLY A 704 -26.02 -7.53 -4.36
C GLY A 704 -26.43 -8.31 -5.63
N GLU A 705 -26.89 -7.59 -6.66
CA GLU A 705 -27.36 -8.12 -7.96
C GLU A 705 -26.24 -8.30 -9.00
N ASP A 706 -24.97 -8.05 -8.65
CA ASP A 706 -23.83 -8.16 -9.58
C ASP A 706 -23.48 -9.62 -9.88
N ARG A 707 -23.25 -9.91 -11.17
CA ARG A 707 -22.89 -11.24 -11.67
C ARG A 707 -21.39 -11.53 -11.50
N SER A 708 -21.06 -12.80 -11.21
CA SER A 708 -19.69 -13.27 -11.02
C SER A 708 -18.90 -13.29 -12.33
N ILE A 709 -17.63 -12.87 -12.35
CA ILE A 709 -16.78 -12.93 -13.56
C ILE A 709 -16.48 -14.39 -13.95
N ASP A 710 -16.82 -14.81 -15.16
CA ASP A 710 -16.39 -16.11 -15.68
C ASP A 710 -14.93 -16.02 -16.18
N PRO A 711 -14.09 -17.06 -15.97
CA PRO A 711 -12.75 -17.11 -16.54
C PRO A 711 -12.69 -16.82 -18.06
N PHE A 712 -13.66 -17.31 -18.84
CA PHE A 712 -13.68 -17.13 -20.30
C PHE A 712 -14.04 -15.71 -20.75
N ASP A 713 -14.62 -14.89 -19.86
CA ASP A 713 -14.84 -13.46 -20.14
C ASP A 713 -13.53 -12.66 -20.11
N VAL A 714 -12.50 -13.18 -19.44
CA VAL A 714 -11.20 -12.52 -19.29
C VAL A 714 -10.19 -13.00 -20.33
N ILE A 715 -10.28 -14.26 -20.76
CA ILE A 715 -9.36 -14.83 -21.75
C ILE A 715 -9.56 -14.10 -23.07
N SER A 716 -8.61 -13.22 -23.39
CA SER A 716 -8.49 -12.55 -24.67
C SER A 716 -7.23 -13.05 -25.35
N ASP A 717 -7.37 -13.63 -26.53
CA ASP A 717 -6.26 -14.04 -27.36
C ASP A 717 -5.94 -12.96 -28.39
N SER A 718 -4.67 -12.54 -28.44
CA SER A 718 -4.20 -11.81 -29.62
C SER A 718 -4.26 -12.75 -30.83
N THR A 719 -4.46 -12.21 -32.02
CA THR A 719 -4.41 -12.97 -33.29
C THR A 719 -3.13 -13.81 -33.43
N LEU A 720 -2.03 -13.35 -32.83
CA LEU A 720 -0.76 -14.09 -32.80
C LEU A 720 -0.78 -15.27 -31.81
N ALA A 721 -1.46 -15.13 -30.67
CA ALA A 721 -1.59 -16.16 -29.65
C ALA A 721 -2.68 -17.20 -29.96
N LYS A 722 -3.64 -16.88 -30.83
CA LYS A 722 -4.74 -17.75 -31.24
C LYS A 722 -4.29 -19.18 -31.62
N LYS A 723 -3.13 -19.31 -32.26
CA LYS A 723 -2.55 -20.61 -32.68
C LYS A 723 -2.29 -21.58 -31.53
N TYR A 724 -2.08 -21.10 -30.30
CA TYR A 724 -1.95 -21.98 -29.14
C TYR A 724 -3.29 -22.62 -28.80
N TYR A 725 -4.35 -21.82 -28.80
CA TYR A 725 -5.70 -22.26 -28.50
C TYR A 725 -6.27 -23.19 -29.57
N GLU A 726 -6.04 -22.91 -30.86
CA GLU A 726 -6.45 -23.80 -31.97
C GLU A 726 -5.80 -25.19 -31.91
N LYS A 727 -4.66 -25.33 -31.22
CA LYS A 727 -3.95 -26.61 -31.01
C LYS A 727 -4.29 -27.28 -29.68
N ALA A 728 -5.11 -26.64 -28.84
CA ALA A 728 -5.48 -27.19 -27.56
C ALA A 728 -6.32 -28.46 -27.74
N ASN A 729 -6.05 -29.48 -26.93
CA ASN A 729 -6.81 -30.72 -26.95
C ASN A 729 -7.99 -30.61 -25.97
N ILE A 730 -9.20 -30.46 -26.49
CA ILE A 730 -10.43 -30.39 -25.69
C ILE A 730 -11.09 -31.77 -25.64
N ASP A 731 -11.48 -32.19 -24.44
CA ASP A 731 -12.28 -33.40 -24.27
C ASP A 731 -13.72 -33.13 -24.72
N SER A 732 -14.16 -33.82 -25.77
CA SER A 732 -15.50 -33.63 -26.35
C SER A 732 -16.62 -33.93 -25.34
N THR A 733 -16.39 -34.86 -24.41
CA THR A 733 -17.41 -35.24 -23.41
C THR A 733 -17.74 -34.08 -22.46
N ILE A 734 -16.74 -33.25 -22.12
CA ILE A 734 -16.94 -32.05 -21.30
C ILE A 734 -17.85 -31.06 -22.02
N VAL A 735 -17.66 -30.89 -23.32
CA VAL A 735 -18.47 -29.97 -24.15
C VAL A 735 -19.91 -30.45 -24.24
N ASP A 736 -20.12 -31.75 -24.48
CA ASP A 736 -21.46 -32.35 -24.55
C ASP A 736 -22.21 -32.19 -23.22
N ASP A 737 -21.52 -32.42 -22.09
CA ASP A 737 -22.09 -32.22 -20.76
C ASP A 737 -22.45 -30.75 -20.49
N LEU A 738 -21.60 -29.80 -20.92
CA LEU A 738 -21.88 -28.36 -20.78
C LEU A 738 -23.11 -27.94 -21.60
N ILE A 739 -23.22 -28.40 -22.86
CA ILE A 739 -24.39 -28.14 -23.73
C ILE A 739 -25.66 -28.66 -23.05
N LYS A 740 -25.60 -29.89 -22.52
CA LYS A 740 -26.73 -30.49 -21.81
C LYS A 740 -27.11 -29.67 -20.57
N CYS A 741 -26.15 -29.30 -19.73
CA CYS A 741 -26.40 -28.46 -18.54
C CYS A 741 -27.05 -27.12 -18.90
N ALA A 742 -26.54 -26.42 -19.92
CA ALA A 742 -27.11 -25.15 -20.38
C ALA A 742 -28.53 -25.29 -20.95
N SER A 743 -28.89 -26.46 -21.46
CA SER A 743 -30.25 -26.74 -21.97
C SER A 743 -31.27 -26.97 -20.85
N GLU A 744 -30.81 -27.46 -19.69
CA GLU A 744 -31.62 -27.90 -18.55
C GLU A 744 -31.71 -26.83 -17.43
N SER A 745 -30.77 -25.87 -17.37
CA SER A 745 -30.62 -24.90 -16.28
C SER A 745 -30.45 -23.46 -16.80
N ASP A 746 -31.41 -22.59 -16.49
CA ASP A 746 -31.34 -21.15 -16.83
C ASP A 746 -30.19 -20.44 -16.08
N GLU A 747 -29.81 -20.91 -14.89
CA GLU A 747 -28.69 -20.33 -14.13
C GLU A 747 -27.34 -20.63 -14.78
N ASP A 748 -27.14 -21.87 -15.23
CA ASP A 748 -25.89 -22.31 -15.88
C ASP A 748 -25.78 -21.80 -17.32
N TYR A 749 -26.92 -21.65 -18.01
CA TYR A 749 -27.01 -21.12 -19.38
C TYR A 749 -26.14 -19.88 -19.57
N TRP A 750 -26.29 -18.91 -18.67
CA TRP A 750 -25.62 -17.62 -18.83
C TRP A 750 -24.10 -17.74 -18.71
N ALA A 751 -23.58 -18.70 -17.96
CA ALA A 751 -22.14 -18.88 -17.72
C ALA A 751 -21.52 -19.79 -18.78
N ILE A 752 -22.26 -20.78 -19.28
CA ILE A 752 -21.76 -21.78 -20.24
C ILE A 752 -21.68 -21.24 -21.67
N ILE A 753 -22.68 -20.45 -22.11
CA ILE A 753 -22.73 -19.94 -23.49
C ILE A 753 -21.46 -19.14 -23.88
N PRO A 754 -20.92 -18.24 -23.02
CA PRO A 754 -19.65 -17.58 -23.29
C PRO A 754 -18.46 -18.54 -23.46
N ARG A 755 -18.37 -19.58 -22.61
CA ARG A 755 -17.30 -20.60 -22.68
C ARG A 755 -17.35 -21.35 -24.02
N LEU A 756 -18.53 -21.82 -24.42
CA LEU A 756 -18.72 -22.53 -25.69
C LEU A 756 -18.41 -21.65 -26.90
N ASN A 757 -18.82 -20.37 -26.86
CA ASN A 757 -18.51 -19.43 -27.93
C ASN A 757 -17.00 -19.17 -28.08
N LYS A 758 -16.22 -19.16 -27.00
CA LYS A 758 -14.76 -19.09 -27.12
C LYS A 758 -14.14 -20.34 -27.73
N LEU A 759 -14.61 -21.53 -27.37
CA LEU A 759 -14.16 -22.77 -28.02
C LEU A 759 -14.47 -22.75 -29.53
N ARG A 760 -15.63 -22.20 -29.93
CA ARG A 760 -15.94 -21.97 -31.34
C ARG A 760 -14.92 -21.05 -32.01
N GLU A 761 -14.59 -19.91 -31.41
CA GLU A 761 -13.64 -18.95 -32.00
C GLU A 761 -12.28 -19.60 -32.30
N TRP A 762 -11.89 -20.60 -31.51
CA TRP A 762 -10.68 -21.40 -31.69
C TRP A 762 -10.87 -22.67 -32.53
N SER A 763 -12.05 -22.86 -33.13
CA SER A 763 -12.40 -24.03 -33.95
C SER A 763 -12.25 -25.37 -33.22
N LEU A 764 -12.62 -25.40 -31.93
CA LEU A 764 -12.51 -26.57 -31.05
C LEU A 764 -13.84 -27.33 -30.85
N LEU A 765 -14.91 -26.90 -31.51
CA LEU A 765 -16.22 -27.58 -31.48
C LEU A 765 -16.41 -28.44 -32.72
N SER A 766 -17.06 -29.59 -32.57
CA SER A 766 -17.50 -30.41 -33.70
C SER A 766 -18.71 -29.79 -34.42
N ASP A 767 -18.98 -30.25 -35.65
CA ASP A 767 -20.12 -29.78 -36.44
C ASP A 767 -21.47 -30.03 -35.72
N GLU A 768 -21.61 -31.16 -35.03
CA GLU A 768 -22.81 -31.49 -34.24
C GLU A 768 -22.98 -30.54 -33.06
N GLN A 769 -21.92 -30.31 -32.27
CA GLN A 769 -21.94 -29.37 -31.14
C GLN A 769 -22.21 -27.92 -31.57
N LEU A 770 -21.79 -27.53 -32.77
CA LEU A 770 -22.08 -26.20 -33.34
C LEU A 770 -23.55 -26.02 -33.67
N VAL A 771 -24.24 -27.09 -34.10
CA VAL A 771 -25.69 -27.07 -34.31
C VAL A 771 -26.40 -26.90 -32.96
N ASP A 772 -26.02 -27.67 -31.96
CA ASP A 772 -26.63 -27.60 -30.62
C ASP A 772 -26.42 -26.23 -29.96
N LEU A 773 -25.21 -25.66 -30.04
CA LEU A 773 -24.91 -24.32 -29.53
C LEU A 773 -25.75 -23.24 -30.22
N ARG A 774 -25.95 -23.37 -31.53
CA ARG A 774 -26.79 -22.44 -32.31
C ARG A 774 -28.23 -22.45 -31.82
N GLU A 775 -28.81 -23.63 -31.62
CA GLU A 775 -30.17 -23.74 -31.10
C GLU A 775 -30.31 -23.15 -29.68
N LEU A 776 -29.30 -23.38 -28.82
CA LEU A 776 -29.29 -22.86 -27.45
C LEU A 776 -29.27 -21.33 -27.40
N ILE A 777 -28.37 -20.67 -28.15
CA ILE A 777 -28.21 -19.21 -28.12
C ILE A 777 -29.52 -18.51 -28.54
N TRP A 778 -30.17 -19.01 -29.58
CA TRP A 778 -31.34 -18.37 -30.19
C TRP A 778 -32.67 -18.79 -29.57
N LYS A 779 -32.65 -19.68 -28.57
CA LYS A 779 -33.81 -20.01 -27.72
C LYS A 779 -34.26 -18.83 -26.85
N ASN A 780 -33.33 -17.96 -26.44
CA ASN A 780 -33.58 -16.86 -25.51
C ASN A 780 -33.21 -15.49 -26.12
N VAL A 781 -34.12 -14.95 -26.95
CA VAL A 781 -33.97 -13.66 -27.62
C VAL A 781 -34.77 -12.56 -26.92
N ASN A 782 -34.24 -11.34 -26.97
CA ASN A 782 -34.94 -10.16 -26.50
C ASN A 782 -36.09 -9.81 -27.46
N ALA A 783 -37.28 -9.59 -26.90
CA ALA A 783 -38.49 -9.34 -27.69
C ALA A 783 -38.45 -8.03 -28.50
N ASP A 784 -37.69 -7.03 -28.06
CA ASP A 784 -37.61 -5.72 -28.72
C ASP A 784 -36.55 -5.70 -29.84
N THR A 785 -35.43 -6.38 -29.64
CA THR A 785 -34.28 -6.30 -30.58
C THR A 785 -34.12 -7.54 -31.46
N GLY A 786 -34.75 -8.66 -31.09
CA GLY A 786 -34.55 -9.95 -31.76
C GLY A 786 -33.15 -10.56 -31.55
N LEU A 787 -32.27 -9.91 -30.79
CA LEU A 787 -30.92 -10.38 -30.48
C LEU A 787 -30.94 -11.30 -29.24
N PRO A 788 -29.94 -12.19 -29.07
CA PRO A 788 -29.79 -12.97 -27.84
C PRO A 788 -29.82 -12.07 -26.59
N ASN A 789 -30.51 -12.52 -25.54
CA ASN A 789 -30.85 -11.70 -24.37
C ASN A 789 -29.71 -11.58 -23.34
N PHE A 790 -28.47 -11.34 -23.77
CA PHE A 790 -27.36 -11.06 -22.85
C PHE A 790 -27.14 -9.54 -22.70
N LYS A 791 -27.44 -8.99 -21.52
CA LYS A 791 -27.38 -7.54 -21.29
C LYS A 791 -25.95 -7.02 -21.19
N GLU A 792 -25.02 -7.87 -20.82
CA GLU A 792 -23.61 -7.56 -20.53
C GLU A 792 -22.74 -7.50 -21.79
N TYR A 793 -23.18 -8.11 -22.90
CA TYR A 793 -22.42 -8.12 -24.16
C TYR A 793 -22.86 -7.01 -25.11
N TYR A 794 -21.88 -6.45 -25.83
CA TYR A 794 -22.11 -5.56 -26.96
C TYR A 794 -22.78 -6.30 -28.12
N ALA A 795 -23.67 -5.62 -28.85
CA ALA A 795 -24.36 -6.22 -29.99
C ALA A 795 -23.40 -6.75 -31.09
N ALA A 796 -22.23 -6.11 -31.21
CA ALA A 796 -21.15 -6.52 -32.10
C ALA A 796 -20.69 -7.98 -31.91
N VAL A 797 -20.81 -8.50 -30.67
CA VAL A 797 -20.40 -9.87 -30.33
C VAL A 797 -21.28 -10.90 -31.03
N TYR A 798 -22.57 -10.60 -31.21
CA TYR A 798 -23.52 -11.52 -31.83
C TYR A 798 -23.25 -11.76 -33.33
N LEU A 799 -22.57 -10.83 -34.01
CA LEU A 799 -22.11 -11.02 -35.39
C LEU A 799 -21.10 -12.17 -35.52
N LYS A 800 -20.41 -12.51 -34.42
CA LYS A 800 -19.50 -13.64 -34.36
C LYS A 800 -20.20 -14.91 -33.92
N TRP A 801 -21.34 -14.86 -33.24
CA TRP A 801 -21.98 -16.05 -32.69
C TRP A 801 -22.70 -16.87 -33.79
N PRO A 802 -22.81 -18.20 -33.65
CA PRO A 802 -23.51 -19.01 -34.65
C PRO A 802 -25.00 -18.66 -34.66
N SER A 803 -25.59 -18.54 -35.86
CA SER A 803 -27.01 -18.23 -36.05
C SER A 803 -27.71 -19.21 -37.00
N PRO A 804 -29.03 -19.42 -36.85
CA PRO A 804 -29.87 -20.08 -37.84
C PRO A 804 -29.76 -19.40 -39.20
N GLU A 805 -29.90 -20.17 -40.29
CA GLU A 805 -29.81 -19.64 -41.66
C GLU A 805 -30.95 -18.66 -41.97
N GLU A 806 -32.06 -18.78 -41.25
CA GLU A 806 -33.25 -17.94 -41.39
C GLU A 806 -33.11 -16.57 -40.71
N ILE A 807 -32.08 -16.36 -39.87
CA ILE A 807 -31.89 -15.14 -39.10
C ILE A 807 -30.76 -14.30 -39.69
N ASP A 808 -31.10 -13.11 -40.20
CA ASP A 808 -30.12 -12.11 -40.61
C ASP A 808 -29.62 -11.28 -39.41
N VAL A 809 -28.54 -11.76 -38.78
CA VAL A 809 -27.93 -11.08 -37.62
C VAL A 809 -27.34 -9.73 -37.99
N LYS A 810 -26.87 -9.55 -39.24
CA LYS A 810 -26.29 -8.27 -39.68
C LYS A 810 -27.36 -7.19 -39.69
N ASP A 811 -28.54 -7.51 -40.22
CA ASP A 811 -29.68 -6.60 -40.25
C ASP A 811 -30.24 -6.32 -38.84
N LEU A 812 -30.26 -7.32 -37.94
CA LEU A 812 -30.67 -7.12 -36.55
C LEU A 812 -29.72 -6.18 -35.79
N VAL A 813 -28.41 -6.40 -35.89
CA VAL A 813 -27.40 -5.57 -35.22
C VAL A 813 -27.39 -4.17 -35.81
N ARG A 814 -27.49 -4.02 -37.14
CA ARG A 814 -27.62 -2.72 -37.80
C ARG A 814 -28.88 -1.99 -37.32
N SER A 815 -30.02 -2.67 -37.24
CA SER A 815 -31.28 -2.09 -36.75
C SER A 815 -31.19 -1.64 -35.29
N TYR A 816 -30.53 -2.42 -34.43
CA TYR A 816 -30.30 -2.08 -33.02
C TYR A 816 -29.44 -0.82 -32.85
N ILE A 817 -28.37 -0.65 -33.64
CA ILE A 817 -27.51 0.54 -33.60
C ILE A 817 -28.26 1.77 -34.12
N MET A 818 -29.05 1.57 -35.17
CA MET A 818 -29.81 2.64 -35.80
C MET A 818 -31.06 3.05 -35.01
N ASP A 819 -31.45 2.28 -33.98
CA ASP A 819 -32.52 2.66 -33.05
C ASP A 819 -32.20 4.01 -32.36
N ASN A 820 -33.22 4.85 -32.18
CA ASN A 820 -33.08 6.14 -31.51
C ASN A 820 -32.89 5.99 -30.00
N LYS A 821 -33.29 4.86 -29.40
CA LYS A 821 -33.21 4.66 -27.93
C LYS A 821 -31.80 4.87 -27.35
N SER A 822 -30.75 4.47 -28.07
CA SER A 822 -29.35 4.60 -27.60
C SER A 822 -28.89 6.06 -27.62
N ASP A 823 -29.23 6.80 -28.67
CA ASP A 823 -28.96 8.23 -28.84
C ASP A 823 -29.77 9.10 -27.86
N ASP A 824 -31.06 8.79 -27.67
CA ASP A 824 -31.91 9.45 -26.67
C ASP A 824 -31.37 9.25 -25.24
N ASN A 825 -30.86 8.06 -24.93
CA ASN A 825 -30.19 7.77 -23.66
C ASN A 825 -28.87 8.56 -23.52
N LEU A 826 -28.09 8.71 -24.60
CA LEU A 826 -26.87 9.51 -24.62
C LEU A 826 -27.18 11.00 -24.32
N LYS A 827 -28.20 11.56 -24.98
CA LYS A 827 -28.65 12.96 -24.83
C LYS A 827 -29.27 13.24 -23.46
N SER A 828 -30.07 12.31 -22.93
CA SER A 828 -30.80 12.48 -21.66
C SER A 828 -29.88 12.43 -20.43
N ARG A 829 -28.78 11.66 -20.47
CA ARG A 829 -27.83 11.60 -19.35
C ARG A 829 -27.10 12.92 -19.10
N GLY A 830 -26.82 13.72 -20.14
CA GLY A 830 -26.20 15.06 -20.02
C GLY A 830 -24.97 15.10 -19.11
N LEU A 831 -24.59 16.27 -18.58
CA LEU A 831 -23.53 16.39 -17.54
C LEU A 831 -24.00 15.95 -16.14
N GLY A 832 -25.20 15.38 -15.99
CA GLY A 832 -25.81 15.03 -14.71
C GLY A 832 -25.28 13.73 -14.08
N ALA A 833 -24.43 12.98 -14.78
CA ALA A 833 -23.78 11.76 -14.30
C ALA A 833 -22.30 11.76 -14.73
N VAL A 834 -21.38 11.46 -13.82
CA VAL A 834 -19.95 11.31 -14.14
C VAL A 834 -19.71 9.93 -14.73
N THR A 835 -19.25 9.89 -15.98
CA THR A 835 -19.04 8.67 -16.77
C THR A 835 -17.59 8.46 -17.20
N MET A 836 -16.73 9.46 -17.00
CA MET A 836 -15.32 9.48 -17.45
C MET A 836 -15.21 9.19 -18.95
N GLY A 837 -16.13 9.76 -19.74
CA GLY A 837 -16.24 9.56 -21.19
C GLY A 837 -16.88 8.24 -21.63
N GLY A 838 -17.26 7.35 -20.71
CA GLY A 838 -17.82 6.05 -21.03
C GLY A 838 -19.25 6.11 -21.56
N ALA A 839 -19.45 5.68 -22.81
CA ALA A 839 -20.76 5.46 -23.39
C ALA A 839 -20.79 4.13 -24.15
N ARG A 840 -21.74 3.26 -23.81
CA ARG A 840 -21.89 1.92 -24.42
C ARG A 840 -21.95 1.98 -25.95
N ILE A 841 -22.70 2.94 -26.52
CA ILE A 841 -22.84 3.09 -27.97
C ILE A 841 -21.53 3.47 -28.66
N PHE A 842 -20.65 4.23 -28.00
CA PHE A 842 -19.34 4.58 -28.52
C PHE A 842 -18.44 3.34 -28.65
N GLU A 843 -18.40 2.52 -27.59
CA GLU A 843 -17.66 1.27 -27.58
C GLU A 843 -18.22 0.26 -28.59
N GLU A 844 -19.55 0.18 -28.72
CA GLU A 844 -20.22 -0.67 -29.73
C GLU A 844 -19.84 -0.27 -31.16
N LEU A 845 -19.88 1.03 -31.49
CA LEU A 845 -19.52 1.52 -32.82
C LEU A 845 -18.05 1.28 -33.15
N GLN A 846 -17.13 1.58 -32.23
CA GLN A 846 -15.70 1.31 -32.43
C GLN A 846 -15.43 -0.19 -32.68
N CYS A 847 -16.08 -1.07 -31.90
CA CYS A 847 -15.94 -2.52 -32.06
C CYS A 847 -16.45 -2.98 -33.44
N ILE A 848 -17.57 -2.43 -33.91
CA ILE A 848 -18.17 -2.78 -35.20
C ILE A 848 -17.34 -2.27 -36.36
N ASN A 849 -16.91 -1.02 -36.32
CA ASN A 849 -16.07 -0.43 -37.36
C ASN A 849 -14.76 -1.22 -37.54
N TYR A 850 -14.18 -1.69 -36.43
CA TYR A 850 -12.98 -2.52 -36.46
C TYR A 850 -13.21 -3.93 -37.02
N LEU A 851 -14.30 -4.60 -36.63
CA LEU A 851 -14.55 -6.01 -36.96
C LEU A 851 -15.31 -6.21 -38.28
N TYR A 852 -16.20 -5.29 -38.62
CA TYR A 852 -17.14 -5.37 -39.75
C TYR A 852 -17.31 -3.98 -40.40
N PRO A 853 -16.26 -3.43 -41.05
CA PRO A 853 -16.27 -2.08 -41.60
C PRO A 853 -17.39 -1.84 -42.63
N ASP A 854 -17.82 -2.89 -43.34
CA ASP A 854 -18.86 -2.80 -44.38
C ASP A 854 -20.30 -2.95 -43.83
N LEU A 855 -20.49 -3.14 -42.52
CA LEU A 855 -21.83 -3.35 -41.94
C LEU A 855 -22.70 -2.09 -42.06
N LEU A 856 -22.10 -0.94 -41.77
CA LEU A 856 -22.76 0.36 -41.87
C LEU A 856 -22.50 0.94 -43.27
N LYS A 857 -23.57 1.24 -44.00
CA LYS A 857 -23.45 1.91 -45.30
C LYS A 857 -23.21 3.40 -45.06
N ILE A 858 -22.69 4.10 -46.06
CA ILE A 858 -22.46 5.55 -45.97
C ILE A 858 -23.71 6.31 -45.49
N ALA A 859 -24.89 5.97 -46.00
CA ALA A 859 -26.14 6.59 -45.53
C ALA A 859 -26.42 6.37 -44.02
N ASP A 860 -26.00 5.24 -43.45
CA ASP A 860 -26.12 4.98 -42.00
C ASP A 860 -25.10 5.82 -41.22
N ILE A 861 -23.86 5.90 -41.73
CA ILE A 861 -22.78 6.71 -41.15
C ILE A 861 -23.17 8.20 -41.12
N GLU A 862 -23.76 8.71 -42.22
CA GLU A 862 -24.25 10.09 -42.30
C GLU A 862 -25.30 10.37 -41.21
N ILE A 863 -26.25 9.46 -40.99
CA ILE A 863 -27.26 9.59 -39.93
C ILE A 863 -26.61 9.64 -38.55
N ILE A 864 -25.64 8.75 -38.29
CA ILE A 864 -24.91 8.71 -37.01
C ILE A 864 -24.12 10.01 -36.80
N PHE A 865 -23.47 10.54 -37.83
CA PHE A 865 -22.72 11.80 -37.75
C PHE A 865 -23.63 13.01 -37.50
N TYR A 866 -24.83 13.06 -38.10
CA TYR A 866 -25.81 14.07 -37.74
C TYR A 866 -26.24 13.99 -36.26
N ARG A 867 -26.43 12.78 -35.72
CA ARG A 867 -26.73 12.58 -34.29
C ARG A 867 -25.57 13.04 -33.40
N PHE A 868 -24.33 12.80 -33.81
CA PHE A 868 -23.13 13.25 -33.09
C PHE A 868 -22.97 14.77 -33.07
N ILE A 869 -23.25 15.44 -34.19
CA ILE A 869 -23.29 16.91 -34.26
C ILE A 869 -24.34 17.45 -33.29
N GLU A 870 -25.55 16.90 -33.31
CA GLU A 870 -26.62 17.30 -32.39
C GLU A 870 -26.22 17.06 -30.92
N TYR A 871 -25.60 15.92 -30.62
CA TYR A 871 -25.10 15.60 -29.28
C TYR A 871 -24.01 16.56 -28.80
N TRP A 872 -23.10 16.99 -29.69
CA TRP A 872 -22.12 18.04 -29.40
C TRP A 872 -22.80 19.38 -29.11
N GLU A 873 -23.72 19.82 -29.97
CA GLU A 873 -24.39 21.12 -29.80
C GLU A 873 -25.15 21.21 -28.47
N ILE A 874 -25.90 20.14 -28.12
CA ILE A 874 -26.63 20.06 -26.86
C ILE A 874 -25.68 20.15 -25.66
N GLY A 875 -24.60 19.37 -25.65
CA GLY A 875 -23.74 19.35 -24.48
C GLY A 875 -22.78 20.54 -24.39
N ARG A 876 -22.35 21.13 -25.52
CA ARG A 876 -21.67 22.43 -25.51
C ARG A 876 -22.54 23.51 -24.89
N SER A 877 -23.79 23.67 -25.36
CA SER A 877 -24.73 24.64 -24.78
C SER A 877 -24.93 24.39 -23.28
N ARG A 878 -25.16 23.14 -22.88
CA ARG A 878 -25.32 22.78 -21.46
C ARG A 878 -24.07 23.04 -20.62
N PHE A 879 -22.88 22.89 -21.19
CA PHE A 879 -21.62 23.19 -20.51
C PHE A 879 -21.43 24.70 -20.36
N ASP A 880 -21.67 25.47 -21.42
CA ASP A 880 -21.57 26.94 -21.41
C ASP A 880 -22.57 27.59 -20.44
N ASP A 881 -23.78 27.03 -20.37
CA ASP A 881 -24.85 27.47 -19.47
C ASP A 881 -24.67 26.98 -18.02
N ASN A 882 -23.63 26.18 -17.72
CA ASN A 882 -23.42 25.61 -16.38
C ASN A 882 -22.67 26.60 -15.46
N GLU A 883 -23.23 26.86 -14.27
CA GLU A 883 -22.60 27.71 -13.26
C GLU A 883 -21.33 27.08 -12.64
N HIS A 884 -21.13 25.76 -12.80
CA HIS A 884 -20.02 24.99 -12.22
C HIS A 884 -19.10 24.36 -13.29
N ARG A 885 -18.76 25.10 -14.34
CA ARG A 885 -17.91 24.63 -15.45
C ARG A 885 -16.61 23.97 -15.01
N ASP A 886 -15.89 24.55 -14.05
CA ASP A 886 -14.61 24.01 -13.57
C ASP A 886 -14.74 22.62 -12.95
N PHE A 887 -15.89 22.30 -12.33
CA PHE A 887 -16.13 20.98 -11.73
C PHE A 887 -16.41 19.90 -12.78
N TYR A 888 -16.99 20.28 -13.93
CA TYR A 888 -17.41 19.34 -14.97
C TYR A 888 -16.48 19.33 -16.20
N TYR A 889 -15.41 20.15 -16.22
CA TYR A 889 -14.54 20.26 -17.38
C TYR A 889 -13.90 18.93 -17.76
N ASP A 890 -13.36 18.18 -16.80
CA ASP A 890 -12.72 16.87 -17.08
C ASP A 890 -13.73 15.87 -17.68
N GLU A 891 -14.94 15.80 -17.13
CA GLU A 891 -16.01 14.94 -17.66
C GLU A 891 -16.46 15.38 -19.06
N PHE A 892 -16.57 16.69 -19.30
CA PHE A 892 -16.87 17.26 -20.61
C PHE A 892 -15.78 16.89 -21.62
N TYR A 893 -14.53 17.14 -21.26
CA TYR A 893 -13.36 16.81 -22.07
C TYR A 893 -13.33 15.32 -22.42
N ASP A 894 -13.42 14.44 -21.42
CA ASP A 894 -13.32 12.98 -21.62
C ASP A 894 -14.43 12.44 -22.53
N ARG A 895 -15.66 12.95 -22.42
CA ARG A 895 -16.77 12.55 -23.29
C ARG A 895 -16.59 12.95 -24.74
N TYR A 896 -16.17 14.19 -24.98
CA TYR A 896 -16.06 14.69 -26.34
C TYR A 896 -14.75 14.25 -26.99
N GLN A 897 -13.71 13.95 -26.21
CA GLN A 897 -12.57 13.19 -26.69
C GLN A 897 -12.96 11.74 -27.04
N ALA A 898 -13.85 11.10 -26.28
CA ALA A 898 -14.37 9.78 -26.65
C ALA A 898 -15.22 9.82 -27.93
N LEU A 899 -16.07 10.85 -28.10
CA LEU A 899 -16.83 11.08 -29.33
C LEU A 899 -15.90 11.25 -30.54
N GLU A 900 -14.87 12.08 -30.40
CA GLU A 900 -13.86 12.31 -31.43
C GLU A 900 -13.19 10.98 -31.85
N ARG A 901 -12.73 10.16 -30.89
CA ARG A 901 -12.16 8.84 -31.18
C ARG A 901 -13.13 7.88 -31.88
N VAL A 902 -14.43 7.97 -31.59
CA VAL A 902 -15.43 7.13 -32.29
C VAL A 902 -15.55 7.58 -33.74
N ILE A 903 -15.55 8.89 -34.01
CA ILE A 903 -15.58 9.42 -35.37
C ILE A 903 -14.31 8.99 -36.14
N GLY A 904 -13.14 9.09 -35.50
CA GLY A 904 -11.87 8.63 -36.07
C GLY A 904 -11.84 7.14 -36.42
N SER A 905 -12.66 6.30 -35.75
CA SER A 905 -12.68 4.85 -35.99
C SER A 905 -13.37 4.39 -37.29
N PHE A 906 -14.11 5.27 -37.97
CA PHE A 906 -14.79 4.91 -39.22
C PHE A 906 -13.80 4.80 -40.39
N SER A 907 -14.12 3.98 -41.39
CA SER A 907 -13.34 3.85 -42.62
C SER A 907 -14.23 4.05 -43.84
N PHE A 908 -14.05 5.16 -44.56
CA PHE A 908 -14.78 5.47 -45.80
C PHE A 908 -13.96 6.36 -46.74
N GLU A 909 -14.42 6.43 -47.99
CA GLU A 909 -13.96 7.43 -48.96
C GLU A 909 -14.78 8.70 -48.82
N ILE A 910 -14.11 9.81 -48.52
CA ILE A 910 -14.80 11.08 -48.26
C ILE A 910 -15.61 11.58 -49.46
N ASP A 911 -15.16 11.28 -50.68
CA ASP A 911 -15.82 11.69 -51.92
C ASP A 911 -17.23 11.10 -52.08
N GLN A 912 -17.58 10.09 -51.28
CA GLN A 912 -18.88 9.44 -51.29
C GLN A 912 -19.85 10.01 -50.23
N MET A 913 -19.41 10.94 -49.38
CA MET A 913 -20.20 11.55 -48.30
C MET A 913 -20.78 12.91 -48.71
N ASN A 914 -21.91 13.29 -48.13
CA ASN A 914 -22.54 14.59 -48.34
C ASN A 914 -21.59 15.74 -47.95
N SER A 915 -21.29 16.63 -48.91
CA SER A 915 -20.39 17.77 -48.72
C SER A 915 -20.83 18.72 -47.59
N ASP A 916 -22.14 18.93 -47.41
CA ASP A 916 -22.66 19.81 -46.37
C ASP A 916 -22.42 19.21 -44.98
N LEU A 917 -22.53 17.89 -44.84
CA LEU A 917 -22.23 17.17 -43.59
C LEU A 917 -20.75 17.28 -43.24
N VAL A 918 -19.86 17.08 -44.22
CA VAL A 918 -18.40 17.23 -44.01
C VAL A 918 -18.07 18.64 -43.50
N VAL A 919 -18.68 19.68 -44.08
CA VAL A 919 -18.50 21.07 -43.62
C VAL A 919 -18.99 21.24 -42.18
N SER A 920 -20.14 20.66 -41.82
CA SER A 920 -20.64 20.71 -40.44
C SER A 920 -19.75 19.98 -39.44
N LEU A 921 -19.19 18.82 -39.80
CA LEU A 921 -18.25 18.08 -38.95
C LEU A 921 -16.95 18.84 -38.74
N LEU A 922 -16.39 19.44 -39.80
CA LEU A 922 -15.18 20.25 -39.68
C LEU A 922 -15.42 21.48 -38.80
N LYS A 923 -16.58 22.13 -38.92
CA LYS A 923 -16.98 23.21 -38.02
C LYS A 923 -17.05 22.72 -36.57
N MET A 924 -17.68 21.57 -36.32
CA MET A 924 -17.73 20.96 -34.98
C MET A 924 -16.32 20.71 -34.42
N PHE A 925 -15.38 20.23 -35.23
CA PHE A 925 -14.00 20.01 -34.79
C PHE A 925 -13.24 21.30 -34.51
N ASP A 926 -13.46 22.35 -35.29
CA ASP A 926 -12.90 23.67 -35.00
C ASP A 926 -13.43 24.18 -33.65
N GLU A 927 -14.73 24.06 -33.41
CA GLU A 927 -15.35 24.40 -32.11
C GLU A 927 -14.77 23.56 -30.98
N MET A 928 -14.66 22.22 -31.13
CA MET A 928 -14.08 21.33 -30.13
C MET A 928 -12.64 21.71 -29.76
N SER A 929 -11.84 22.12 -30.74
CA SER A 929 -10.47 22.58 -30.51
C SER A 929 -10.40 23.87 -29.71
N GLU A 930 -11.41 24.75 -29.76
CA GLU A 930 -11.50 25.92 -28.87
C GLU A 930 -11.66 25.52 -27.39
N TYR A 931 -12.25 24.35 -27.10
CA TYR A 931 -12.37 23.78 -25.75
C TYR A 931 -11.16 22.92 -25.35
N GLY A 932 -10.13 22.83 -26.20
CA GLY A 932 -8.91 22.06 -25.96
C GLY A 932 -9.00 20.58 -26.32
N ILE A 933 -10.11 20.12 -26.94
CA ILE A 933 -10.27 18.73 -27.40
C ILE A 933 -9.41 18.51 -28.66
N ASN A 934 -8.67 17.41 -28.68
CA ASN A 934 -7.77 17.08 -29.77
C ASN A 934 -8.55 16.39 -30.90
N THR A 935 -8.33 16.81 -32.16
CA THR A 935 -9.17 16.44 -33.32
C THR A 935 -8.38 15.97 -34.55
N LEU A 936 -7.07 15.74 -34.42
CA LEU A 936 -6.23 15.37 -35.57
C LEU A 936 -6.59 13.98 -36.11
N GLU A 937 -6.93 13.01 -35.27
CA GLU A 937 -7.32 11.65 -35.67
C GLU A 937 -8.54 11.69 -36.60
N SER A 938 -9.61 12.39 -36.19
CA SER A 938 -10.80 12.58 -37.03
C SER A 938 -10.55 13.44 -38.28
N ARG A 939 -9.66 14.44 -38.22
CA ARG A 939 -9.28 15.24 -39.39
C ARG A 939 -8.51 14.42 -40.42
N ALA A 940 -7.65 13.51 -39.98
CA ALA A 940 -6.93 12.58 -40.87
C ALA A 940 -7.90 11.68 -41.66
N LEU A 941 -9.05 11.34 -41.07
CA LEU A 941 -10.12 10.62 -41.76
C LEU A 941 -10.86 11.50 -42.78
N LEU A 942 -11.16 12.76 -42.43
CA LEU A 942 -12.00 13.68 -43.22
C LEU A 942 -11.23 14.57 -44.21
N PHE A 943 -9.91 14.52 -44.31
CA PHE A 943 -9.18 15.36 -45.26
C PHE A 943 -8.89 14.61 -46.56
N SER A 944 -8.93 15.32 -47.69
CA SER A 944 -8.45 14.78 -48.97
C SER A 944 -6.93 14.65 -48.93
N LYS A 945 -6.38 13.83 -49.83
CA LYS A 945 -4.93 13.58 -49.94
C LYS A 945 -4.13 14.89 -50.04
N GLU A 946 -4.58 15.83 -50.86
CA GLU A 946 -3.94 17.12 -51.09
C GLU A 946 -3.98 18.00 -49.84
N ARG A 947 -5.08 17.96 -49.09
CA ARG A 947 -5.23 18.75 -47.87
C ARG A 947 -4.39 18.20 -46.72
N ILE A 948 -4.20 16.89 -46.65
CA ILE A 948 -3.29 16.26 -45.68
C ILE A 948 -1.85 16.71 -45.91
N GLU A 949 -1.39 16.67 -47.17
CA GLU A 949 -0.04 17.13 -47.54
C GLU A 949 0.16 18.63 -47.27
N ALA A 950 -0.88 19.45 -47.48
CA ALA A 950 -0.78 20.91 -47.33
C ALA A 950 -0.92 21.41 -45.88
N GLU A 951 -1.78 20.79 -45.06
CA GLU A 951 -2.22 21.36 -43.78
C GLU A 951 -2.00 20.46 -42.56
N LEU A 952 -1.98 19.13 -42.72
CA LEU A 952 -2.05 18.21 -41.57
C LEU A 952 -0.68 17.64 -41.16
N GLY A 953 0.21 17.38 -42.12
CA GLY A 953 1.53 16.78 -41.86
C GLY A 953 2.36 17.52 -40.81
N GLU A 954 2.60 18.81 -41.00
CA GLU A 954 3.37 19.66 -40.07
C GLU A 954 2.70 19.77 -38.69
N ASN A 955 1.36 19.89 -38.64
CA ASN A 955 0.61 19.95 -37.39
C ASN A 955 0.78 18.66 -36.56
N ILE A 956 0.79 17.49 -37.22
CA ILE A 956 1.04 16.20 -36.56
C ILE A 956 2.47 16.17 -36.02
N ILE A 957 3.47 16.61 -36.81
CA ILE A 957 4.87 16.65 -36.39
C ILE A 957 5.03 17.58 -35.19
N ASP A 958 4.50 18.79 -35.22
CA ASP A 958 4.54 19.74 -34.11
C ASP A 958 3.96 19.14 -32.82
N GLN A 959 2.84 18.42 -32.93
CA GLN A 959 2.24 17.74 -31.78
C GLN A 959 3.06 16.55 -31.28
N PHE A 960 3.83 15.87 -32.15
CA PHE A 960 4.79 14.88 -31.70
C PHE A 960 5.85 15.45 -30.75
N TYR A 961 6.17 16.75 -30.82
CA TYR A 961 7.11 17.42 -29.91
C TYR A 961 6.45 18.05 -28.67
N SER A 962 5.13 17.93 -28.51
CA SER A 962 4.39 18.47 -27.35
C SER A 962 4.78 17.80 -26.02
N ASP A 963 4.59 18.51 -24.91
CA ASP A 963 4.65 17.97 -23.54
C ASP A 963 3.32 17.36 -23.08
N ASP A 964 2.24 17.56 -23.84
CA ASP A 964 0.91 17.01 -23.53
C ASP A 964 0.75 15.59 -24.13
N LYS A 965 0.58 14.61 -23.24
CA LYS A 965 0.39 13.21 -23.60
C LYS A 965 -0.82 12.98 -24.51
N ASN A 966 -1.90 13.73 -24.35
CA ASN A 966 -3.12 13.54 -25.14
C ASN A 966 -2.94 14.05 -26.58
N LYS A 967 -2.24 15.18 -26.76
CA LYS A 967 -1.87 15.69 -28.10
C LYS A 967 -0.97 14.72 -28.85
N ILE A 968 0.02 14.15 -28.18
CA ILE A 968 0.89 13.16 -28.80
C ILE A 968 0.11 11.90 -29.19
N ALA A 969 -0.84 11.45 -28.35
CA ALA A 969 -1.68 10.30 -28.67
C ALA A 969 -2.52 10.55 -29.92
N ASP A 970 -3.21 11.69 -29.98
CA ASP A 970 -4.01 12.12 -31.13
C ASP A 970 -3.15 12.20 -32.41
N ALA A 971 -1.99 12.87 -32.35
CA ALA A 971 -1.05 12.94 -33.45
C ALA A 971 -0.52 11.56 -33.90
N THR A 972 -0.25 10.66 -32.95
CA THR A 972 0.26 9.30 -33.26
C THR A 972 -0.82 8.47 -33.95
N ASN A 973 -2.07 8.53 -33.48
CA ASN A 973 -3.19 7.85 -34.12
C ASN A 973 -3.46 8.41 -35.52
N ALA A 974 -3.46 9.74 -35.68
CA ALA A 974 -3.61 10.41 -36.97
C ALA A 974 -2.52 9.96 -37.96
N ALA A 975 -1.27 9.92 -37.51
CA ALA A 975 -0.15 9.44 -38.33
C ALA A 975 -0.29 7.96 -38.71
N GLU A 976 -0.67 7.09 -37.78
CA GLU A 976 -0.93 5.68 -38.05
C GLU A 976 -2.02 5.52 -39.13
N HIS A 977 -3.11 6.29 -39.03
CA HIS A 977 -4.18 6.29 -40.03
C HIS A 977 -3.70 6.72 -41.43
N ILE A 978 -2.93 7.80 -41.52
CA ILE A 978 -2.40 8.30 -42.80
C ILE A 978 -1.45 7.28 -43.43
N ILE A 979 -0.55 6.70 -42.63
CA ILE A 979 0.44 5.72 -43.11
C ILE A 979 -0.26 4.44 -43.57
N LEU A 980 -1.29 3.96 -42.86
CA LEU A 980 -2.05 2.77 -43.24
C LEU A 980 -2.85 2.98 -44.53
N LYS A 981 -3.47 4.16 -44.72
CA LYS A 981 -4.35 4.43 -45.86
C LYS A 981 -3.58 4.80 -47.12
N TRP A 982 -2.47 5.53 -47.00
CA TRP A 982 -1.69 6.05 -48.12
C TRP A 982 -0.18 5.94 -47.87
N PRO A 983 0.37 4.71 -47.82
CA PRO A 983 1.79 4.49 -47.51
C PRO A 983 2.74 5.08 -48.56
N GLU A 984 2.26 5.35 -49.78
CA GLU A 984 3.04 5.93 -50.87
C GLU A 984 3.26 7.44 -50.74
N LEU A 985 2.49 8.14 -49.89
CA LEU A 985 2.61 9.58 -49.66
C LEU A 985 3.98 9.97 -49.09
N ASP A 986 4.52 11.09 -49.56
CA ASP A 986 5.77 11.63 -49.01
C ASP A 986 5.57 12.06 -47.54
N THR A 987 4.43 12.67 -47.21
CA THR A 987 4.05 12.98 -45.81
C THR A 987 3.98 11.72 -44.94
N ALA A 988 3.47 10.58 -45.45
CA ALA A 988 3.42 9.34 -44.67
C ALA A 988 4.83 8.83 -44.32
N LYS A 989 5.76 8.89 -45.28
CA LYS A 989 7.18 8.53 -45.04
C LYS A 989 7.84 9.48 -44.05
N GLU A 990 7.58 10.78 -44.16
CA GLU A 990 8.10 11.79 -43.25
C GLU A 990 7.61 11.57 -41.81
N LEU A 991 6.31 11.36 -41.62
CA LEU A 991 5.71 11.04 -40.32
C LEU A 991 6.30 9.78 -39.69
N LEU A 992 6.56 8.75 -40.49
CA LEU A 992 7.21 7.52 -40.02
C LEU A 992 8.66 7.78 -39.59
N ILE A 993 9.44 8.49 -40.39
CA ILE A 993 10.84 8.82 -40.11
C ILE A 993 10.94 9.68 -38.83
N GLU A 994 10.07 10.67 -38.67
CA GLU A 994 10.04 11.50 -37.46
C GLU A 994 9.69 10.69 -36.21
N GLN A 995 8.71 9.77 -36.27
CA GLN A 995 8.44 8.85 -35.16
C GLN A 995 9.69 8.03 -34.78
N ILE A 996 10.43 7.51 -35.77
CA ILE A 996 11.68 6.76 -35.52
C ILE A 996 12.76 7.66 -34.92
N ARG A 997 12.91 8.91 -35.39
CA ARG A 997 13.83 9.88 -34.80
C ARG A 997 13.50 10.15 -33.33
N LEU A 998 12.23 10.37 -33.01
CA LEU A 998 11.78 10.59 -31.64
C LEU A 998 11.98 9.36 -30.74
N ILE A 999 11.82 8.16 -31.30
CA ILE A 999 12.18 6.91 -30.65
C ILE A 999 13.68 6.87 -30.34
N ARG A 1000 14.55 7.21 -31.31
CA ARG A 1000 16.01 7.30 -31.13
C ARG A 1000 16.41 8.31 -30.07
N TYR A 1001 15.72 9.45 -29.98
CA TYR A 1001 15.98 10.47 -28.97
C TYR A 1001 15.39 10.14 -27.59
N GLY A 1002 14.53 9.12 -27.49
CA GLY A 1002 13.88 8.73 -26.23
C GLY A 1002 12.86 9.77 -25.74
N LYS A 1003 12.15 10.44 -26.66
CA LYS A 1003 11.26 11.55 -26.35
C LYS A 1003 10.12 11.17 -25.40
N GLN A 1004 9.99 11.88 -24.27
CA GLN A 1004 8.92 11.70 -23.29
C GLN A 1004 8.17 13.02 -23.06
N PRO A 1005 6.85 12.99 -22.84
CA PRO A 1005 5.97 11.83 -23.01
C PRO A 1005 5.84 11.43 -24.49
N GLY A 1006 5.46 10.18 -24.77
CA GLY A 1006 5.15 9.71 -26.15
C GLY A 1006 5.90 8.46 -26.61
N LEU A 1007 7.10 8.19 -26.08
CA LEU A 1007 7.94 7.08 -26.53
C LEU A 1007 7.21 5.73 -26.64
N GLN A 1008 6.39 5.40 -25.63
CA GLN A 1008 5.61 4.16 -25.63
C GLN A 1008 4.62 4.10 -26.80
N MET A 1009 3.95 5.23 -27.12
CA MET A 1009 2.97 5.31 -28.19
C MET A 1009 3.62 5.12 -29.55
N PHE A 1010 4.78 5.76 -29.78
CA PHE A 1010 5.53 5.57 -31.02
C PHE A 1010 5.94 4.11 -31.23
N TYR A 1011 6.42 3.41 -30.20
CA TYR A 1011 6.70 1.97 -30.32
C TYR A 1011 5.46 1.13 -30.65
N ILE A 1012 4.30 1.47 -30.09
CA ILE A 1012 3.02 0.80 -30.38
C ILE A 1012 2.60 1.05 -31.84
N SER A 1013 2.66 2.29 -32.31
CA SER A 1013 2.39 2.65 -33.71
C SER A 1013 3.29 1.85 -34.67
N ILE A 1014 4.60 1.82 -34.43
CA ILE A 1014 5.54 1.02 -35.24
C ILE A 1014 5.20 -0.48 -35.20
N HIS A 1015 4.80 -1.00 -34.04
CA HIS A 1015 4.35 -2.39 -33.92
C HIS A 1015 3.11 -2.65 -34.78
N ASN A 1016 2.08 -1.79 -34.72
CA ASN A 1016 0.85 -1.94 -35.48
C ASN A 1016 1.12 -1.87 -36.99
N LEU A 1017 1.92 -0.91 -37.45
CA LEU A 1017 2.32 -0.77 -38.85
C LEU A 1017 3.08 -2.01 -39.36
N ALA A 1018 3.99 -2.55 -38.53
CA ALA A 1018 4.71 -3.79 -38.85
C ALA A 1018 3.78 -5.02 -38.85
N TYR A 1019 2.76 -5.03 -37.98
CA TYR A 1019 1.77 -6.10 -37.90
C TYR A 1019 0.85 -6.13 -39.13
N MET A 1020 0.43 -4.96 -39.62
CA MET A 1020 -0.39 -4.82 -40.82
C MET A 1020 0.40 -5.02 -42.13
N GLY A 1021 1.72 -5.16 -42.06
CA GLY A 1021 2.57 -5.39 -43.24
C GLY A 1021 2.80 -4.15 -44.11
N VAL A 1022 2.51 -2.95 -43.59
CA VAL A 1022 2.65 -1.67 -44.31
C VAL A 1022 4.03 -1.05 -44.10
N LEU A 1023 4.75 -1.46 -43.05
CA LEU A 1023 6.08 -0.95 -42.73
C LEU A 1023 7.16 -1.45 -43.70
N ASP A 1024 7.82 -0.54 -44.42
CA ASP A 1024 9.02 -0.86 -45.21
C ASP A 1024 10.22 -1.12 -44.29
N LEU A 1025 10.63 -2.40 -44.18
CA LEU A 1025 11.75 -2.84 -43.36
C LEU A 1025 13.08 -2.76 -44.13
N SER A 1026 13.37 -1.59 -44.70
CA SER A 1026 14.67 -1.27 -45.29
C SER A 1026 15.72 -0.97 -44.22
N ASP A 1027 17.01 -1.03 -44.57
CA ASP A 1027 18.11 -0.76 -43.62
C ASP A 1027 18.03 0.66 -43.01
N GLU A 1028 17.45 1.62 -43.74
CA GLU A 1028 17.26 3.01 -43.30
C GLU A 1028 16.31 3.11 -42.09
N ILE A 1029 15.31 2.22 -42.00
CA ILE A 1029 14.35 2.16 -40.89
C ILE A 1029 14.81 1.16 -39.83
N LEU A 1030 15.31 -0.01 -40.26
CA LEU A 1030 15.63 -1.14 -39.40
C LEU A 1030 16.83 -0.87 -38.49
N MET A 1031 17.91 -0.27 -39.03
CA MET A 1031 19.14 -0.02 -38.25
C MET A 1031 18.95 1.01 -37.13
N PRO A 1032 18.29 2.17 -37.36
CA PRO A 1032 17.97 3.10 -36.27
C PRO A 1032 17.07 2.45 -35.22
N LEU A 1033 16.03 1.73 -35.63
CA LEU A 1033 15.08 1.13 -34.71
C LEU A 1033 15.72 0.04 -33.84
N ASP A 1034 16.55 -0.84 -34.41
CA ASP A 1034 17.33 -1.83 -33.65
C ASP A 1034 18.24 -1.17 -32.61
N LYS A 1035 18.94 -0.11 -33.01
CA LYS A 1035 19.80 0.65 -32.10
C LYS A 1035 18.96 1.31 -30.99
N ALA A 1036 17.75 1.79 -31.29
CA ALA A 1036 16.87 2.42 -30.30
C ALA A 1036 16.38 1.40 -29.28
N LEU A 1037 16.00 0.21 -29.75
CA LEU A 1037 15.60 -0.92 -28.91
C LEU A 1037 16.73 -1.33 -27.97
N LEU A 1038 17.97 -1.36 -28.45
CA LEU A 1038 19.16 -1.67 -27.64
C LEU A 1038 19.38 -0.61 -26.55
N GLU A 1039 19.41 0.67 -26.90
CA GLU A 1039 19.58 1.78 -25.94
C GLU A 1039 18.43 1.82 -24.92
N CYS A 1040 17.19 1.60 -25.36
CA CYS A 1040 16.03 1.52 -24.47
C CYS A 1040 16.16 0.37 -23.48
N ALA A 1041 16.63 -0.81 -23.90
CA ALA A 1041 16.84 -1.95 -23.00
C ALA A 1041 17.86 -1.60 -21.89
N GLU A 1042 18.92 -0.84 -22.21
CA GLU A 1042 19.95 -0.42 -21.26
C GLU A 1042 19.50 0.70 -20.33
N HIS A 1043 18.75 1.69 -20.81
CA HIS A 1043 18.26 2.82 -19.99
C HIS A 1043 17.14 2.41 -19.04
N THR A 1044 16.31 1.45 -19.45
CA THR A 1044 15.17 0.97 -18.66
C THR A 1044 15.51 -0.24 -17.77
N ALA A 1045 16.79 -0.61 -17.66
CA ALA A 1045 17.23 -1.70 -16.80
C ALA A 1045 16.91 -1.42 -15.32
N TYR A 1046 16.29 -2.38 -14.63
CA TYR A 1046 15.80 -2.18 -13.26
C TYR A 1046 16.87 -1.81 -12.23
N GLU A 1047 18.13 -2.17 -12.48
CA GLU A 1047 19.26 -1.78 -11.63
C GLU A 1047 19.47 -0.26 -11.59
N LYS A 1048 19.10 0.45 -12.65
CA LYS A 1048 19.28 1.91 -12.78
C LYS A 1048 18.10 2.72 -12.24
N ILE A 1049 16.95 2.11 -12.01
CA ILE A 1049 15.69 2.80 -11.64
C ILE A 1049 15.16 2.41 -10.26
N LYS A 1050 16.02 1.89 -9.37
CA LYS A 1050 15.65 1.48 -8.00
C LYS A 1050 15.09 2.63 -7.14
N GLU A 1051 15.55 3.85 -7.40
CA GLU A 1051 15.13 5.02 -6.64
C GLU A 1051 13.83 5.65 -7.16
N CYS A 1052 13.42 5.32 -8.38
CA CYS A 1052 12.20 5.83 -9.02
C CYS A 1052 10.93 5.53 -8.21
N THR A 1053 9.90 6.33 -8.45
CA THR A 1053 8.56 6.15 -7.91
C THR A 1053 7.85 4.94 -8.54
N GLU A 1054 6.83 4.41 -7.87
CA GLU A 1054 6.04 3.28 -8.40
C GLU A 1054 5.36 3.64 -9.74
N LYS A 1055 4.96 4.91 -9.92
CA LYS A 1055 4.36 5.41 -11.17
C LYS A 1055 5.37 5.36 -12.33
N GLU A 1056 6.61 5.79 -12.10
CA GLU A 1056 7.69 5.74 -13.09
C GLU A 1056 8.09 4.30 -13.43
N ILE A 1057 8.15 3.41 -12.44
CA ILE A 1057 8.43 1.98 -12.65
C ILE A 1057 7.34 1.33 -13.50
N LYS A 1058 6.06 1.63 -13.23
CA LYS A 1058 4.94 1.15 -14.04
C LYS A 1058 5.03 1.67 -15.48
N SER A 1059 5.33 2.96 -15.66
CA SER A 1059 5.56 3.55 -16.98
C SER A 1059 6.72 2.86 -17.72
N THR A 1060 7.80 2.57 -17.00
CA THR A 1060 8.97 1.85 -17.55
C THR A 1060 8.61 0.44 -17.99
N ILE A 1061 7.85 -0.32 -17.20
CA ILE A 1061 7.39 -1.67 -17.58
C ILE A 1061 6.49 -1.62 -18.82
N ASN A 1062 5.59 -0.64 -18.90
CA ASN A 1062 4.74 -0.45 -20.08
C ASN A 1062 5.58 -0.14 -21.33
N LEU A 1063 6.59 0.72 -21.21
CA LEU A 1063 7.53 0.99 -22.30
C LEU A 1063 8.32 -0.27 -22.69
N ARG A 1064 8.87 -1.00 -21.71
CA ARG A 1064 9.59 -2.26 -21.96
C ARG A 1064 8.69 -3.31 -22.64
N SER A 1065 7.43 -3.38 -22.25
CA SER A 1065 6.43 -4.24 -22.89
C SER A 1065 6.17 -3.83 -24.34
N ALA A 1066 6.07 -2.52 -24.64
CA ALA A 1066 5.95 -2.03 -26.00
C ALA A 1066 7.20 -2.40 -26.82
N CYS A 1067 8.40 -2.14 -26.31
CA CYS A 1067 9.66 -2.49 -26.97
C CYS A 1067 9.76 -4.00 -27.27
N ALA A 1068 9.43 -4.85 -26.30
CA ALA A 1068 9.46 -6.31 -26.47
C ALA A 1068 8.49 -6.77 -27.57
N ARG A 1069 7.27 -6.21 -27.59
CA ARG A 1069 6.24 -6.52 -28.59
C ARG A 1069 6.63 -6.03 -30.00
N THR A 1070 7.21 -4.84 -30.10
CA THR A 1070 7.74 -4.31 -31.37
C THR A 1070 8.91 -5.15 -31.87
N ALA A 1071 9.87 -5.49 -31.00
CA ALA A 1071 11.02 -6.32 -31.34
C ALA A 1071 10.60 -7.72 -31.85
N PHE A 1072 9.65 -8.37 -31.18
CA PHE A 1072 9.11 -9.66 -31.61
C PHE A 1072 8.44 -9.58 -32.99
N GLN A 1073 7.63 -8.55 -33.24
CA GLN A 1073 6.96 -8.39 -34.52
C GLN A 1073 7.95 -8.16 -35.67
N ILE A 1074 9.01 -7.37 -35.43
CA ILE A 1074 10.06 -7.16 -36.43
C ILE A 1074 10.86 -8.43 -36.67
N ASP A 1075 11.26 -9.17 -35.61
CA ASP A 1075 11.95 -10.47 -35.72
C ASP A 1075 11.16 -11.41 -36.62
N LYS A 1076 9.84 -11.49 -36.43
CA LYS A 1076 8.94 -12.29 -37.26
C LYS A 1076 8.99 -11.85 -38.73
N CYS A 1077 8.83 -10.56 -39.01
CA CYS A 1077 8.83 -10.04 -40.39
C CYS A 1077 10.16 -10.23 -41.14
N ILE A 1078 11.30 -10.24 -40.43
CA ILE A 1078 12.62 -10.42 -41.04
C ILE A 1078 13.07 -11.88 -41.09
N SER A 1079 12.64 -12.73 -40.15
CA SER A 1079 13.06 -14.14 -40.05
C SER A 1079 12.64 -15.00 -41.25
N GLU A 1080 11.70 -14.53 -42.04
CA GLU A 1080 11.26 -15.14 -43.30
C GLU A 1080 12.21 -14.84 -44.48
N LYS A 1081 13.21 -13.94 -44.31
CA LYS A 1081 14.19 -13.56 -45.34
C LYS A 1081 15.50 -14.37 -45.21
N PRO A 1082 16.00 -15.03 -46.28
CA PRO A 1082 17.20 -15.87 -46.23
C PRO A 1082 18.51 -15.16 -45.79
N ASP A 1083 18.62 -13.85 -46.02
CA ASP A 1083 19.81 -13.02 -45.75
C ASP A 1083 19.56 -11.94 -44.67
N ALA A 1084 18.71 -12.22 -43.69
CA ALA A 1084 18.34 -11.24 -42.66
C ALA A 1084 19.57 -10.76 -41.84
N PRO A 1085 19.72 -9.44 -41.58
CA PRO A 1085 20.82 -8.92 -40.79
C PRO A 1085 20.70 -9.35 -39.32
N VAL A 1086 21.84 -9.55 -38.65
CA VAL A 1086 21.88 -9.80 -37.20
C VAL A 1086 21.66 -8.47 -36.46
N LEU A 1087 20.52 -8.35 -35.81
CA LEU A 1087 20.05 -7.15 -35.12
C LEU A 1087 20.24 -7.30 -33.60
N LYS A 1088 21.17 -6.52 -33.05
CA LYS A 1088 21.63 -6.68 -31.65
C LYS A 1088 20.56 -6.29 -30.64
N GLY A 1089 19.78 -5.25 -30.93
CA GLY A 1089 18.67 -4.83 -30.10
C GLY A 1089 17.56 -5.88 -30.04
N ILE A 1090 17.19 -6.46 -31.19
CA ILE A 1090 16.21 -7.55 -31.24
C ILE A 1090 16.70 -8.79 -30.48
N GLU A 1091 17.95 -9.22 -30.70
CA GLU A 1091 18.54 -10.33 -29.93
C GLU A 1091 18.55 -10.04 -28.42
N LYS A 1092 18.79 -8.77 -28.03
CA LYS A 1092 18.75 -8.38 -26.63
C LYS A 1092 17.36 -8.52 -26.02
N TRP A 1093 16.31 -8.09 -26.72
CA TRP A 1093 14.93 -8.25 -26.27
C TRP A 1093 14.50 -9.72 -26.23
N LYS A 1094 14.98 -10.55 -27.16
CA LYS A 1094 14.82 -12.00 -27.11
C LYS A 1094 15.47 -12.59 -25.85
N GLU A 1095 16.69 -12.17 -25.51
CA GLU A 1095 17.38 -12.57 -24.28
C GLU A 1095 16.63 -12.14 -23.00
N ILE A 1096 16.05 -10.93 -23.01
CA ILE A 1096 15.24 -10.38 -21.91
C ILE A 1096 13.93 -11.17 -21.74
N CYS A 1097 13.23 -11.50 -22.82
CA CYS A 1097 11.93 -12.15 -22.71
C CYS A 1097 12.04 -13.66 -22.43
N ILE A 1098 12.92 -14.37 -23.14
CA ILE A 1098 12.99 -15.85 -23.11
C ILE A 1098 14.37 -16.41 -22.75
N GLY A 1099 15.41 -15.57 -22.68
CA GLY A 1099 16.77 -15.97 -22.34
C GLY A 1099 17.08 -15.95 -20.83
N ARG A 1100 18.37 -15.86 -20.48
CA ARG A 1100 18.82 -15.85 -19.06
C ARG A 1100 18.35 -14.61 -18.30
N LEU A 1101 18.24 -13.47 -18.98
CA LEU A 1101 17.82 -12.20 -18.39
C LEU A 1101 16.33 -12.19 -18.03
N SER A 1102 15.54 -13.09 -18.62
CA SER A 1102 14.13 -13.33 -18.28
C SER A 1102 13.89 -13.67 -16.80
N ASN A 1103 14.91 -14.12 -16.08
CA ASN A 1103 14.80 -14.37 -14.64
C ASN A 1103 14.69 -13.09 -13.81
N ASN A 1104 15.04 -11.93 -14.36
CA ASN A 1104 14.99 -10.62 -13.69
C ASN A 1104 14.03 -9.66 -14.39
N GLU A 1105 13.04 -10.20 -15.13
CA GLU A 1105 12.05 -9.44 -15.89
C GLU A 1105 10.63 -9.79 -15.42
N PHE A 1106 9.73 -8.81 -15.50
CA PHE A 1106 8.32 -8.99 -15.20
C PHE A 1106 7.60 -9.80 -16.29
N VAL A 1107 6.64 -10.61 -15.89
CA VAL A 1107 5.86 -11.48 -16.78
C VAL A 1107 5.15 -10.67 -17.86
N GLU A 1108 4.67 -9.47 -17.53
CA GLU A 1108 4.02 -8.55 -18.46
C GLU A 1108 4.88 -8.23 -19.70
N VAL A 1109 6.21 -8.16 -19.55
CA VAL A 1109 7.18 -7.93 -20.64
C VAL A 1109 7.57 -9.25 -21.29
N LYS A 1110 7.82 -10.30 -20.50
CA LYS A 1110 8.27 -11.61 -21.00
C LYS A 1110 7.30 -12.21 -22.00
N ARG A 1111 6.00 -12.18 -21.68
CA ARG A 1111 4.93 -12.78 -22.48
C ARG A 1111 4.68 -12.11 -23.84
N GLN A 1112 5.30 -10.94 -24.09
CA GLN A 1112 5.17 -10.27 -25.38
C GLN A 1112 5.93 -11.01 -26.48
N TRP A 1113 6.88 -11.89 -26.11
CA TRP A 1113 7.60 -12.76 -27.02
C TRP A 1113 6.96 -14.14 -27.04
N LEU A 1114 6.15 -14.42 -28.06
CA LEU A 1114 5.48 -15.72 -28.21
C LEU A 1114 6.48 -16.77 -28.73
N LEU A 1115 6.47 -17.97 -28.14
CA LEU A 1115 7.38 -19.09 -28.43
C LEU A 1115 6.91 -20.03 -29.55
#